data_AF-A0AA85BEH9-F1
#
_entry.id   AF-A0AA85BEH9-F1
#
_cell.length_a   1.000
_cell.length_b   1.000
_cell.length_c   1.000
_cell.angle_alpha   90.00
_cell.angle_beta   90.00
_cell.angle_gamma   90.00
#
_symmetry.space_group_name_H-M   'P 1'
#
loop_
_entity.id
_entity.type
_entity.pdbx_description
1 polymer ?
#
loop_
_entity_poly.entity_id
_entity_poly.type
_entity_poly.pdbx_seq_one_letter_code
_entity_poly.pdbx_strand_id
1 'polypeptide(L)'
;MKLLESFGSPPELPKVWESSSGWTKYRGDKTYSVEAPLEDALIFDTEVLVKEGHVPTMAVALTSDGWYSWTSERLSVYDDNCLNDINAFNSLIPIYGSKNKDISKCVIGHFVSYDRARILEEYLLDGTGLRFVDTLSLHVAVSGLTSTQRFLKTSADKHLFNNKTWQEFIGRKNDRQPLDRKPNTEALVMDLDWLSETSLNSLPDIYRLYCKKEPPQDKQLRSIFESGTIEDVRTNFQELFKYCAVDVLMTYEIIQVLWPIFKERFPHPATFCGLLEMSSMYLPINDNWIKFQEKAESSYTENILRQKKLLMQLADQALAKYSNNQEYKNDPWLWDLDWSRPKVKCKTEVDEKVSRLPKWYRDLIPKPVKDNLDAGPALLTAQMRIAPKLLKLCWQGLPLHYDRVLKWGVLIPGRIPQPYGDPRYYTESFKNTENTECIDSNDAEKCSTNSNVVCHYDSLIRPIISVVKSTAAGDETLDFPYGAYLNYWLADVKRRLLADFQLNQSTSSSDNFSDSLAVAYSHRIKPDIRDANLLDELKRSIEVMPLEKEERQRLASTISTIRKLGEQKRFQMDSKLQEINNNNHNELIYEKVGELQAQGSAFWLNSNRFDHNSSNYSSKYRRRNTVRYAVDTVNPVIPTCWFKHLPHESGTGLPVGSPLSRSFQSHIASHRLHSADFNPTDTISVNTETIKLKPVMGLADRLLHDRVHATFWQSYSKRIKSQMAIWLPHDRLPKNVLNDQFYNCKANYGAILPQVITCGTVSRRAVEPLWLTASNADENRLGSEIKAMVQSPPGYVFVGADVDSQEMWIAALIGDAGVGFQGSTPYGWMTLQGNKLDGTDLHTKIAKEMGIKRSESKVLNYSRLYGSGIEFASHLLAKFCNITPEQASLKAKQLFQITKGRRTIVDSSLPSGDGTSLSTSKWQGGSESAVFNQLESIARSPEPRTPFLNAQLTRALNPKLVKDDFLPSRVNWVVQSSAVDYLHCMLVLMRWLINKFKIPARLCISIHDELRYICPKSHMYQVALALQISNLLTRTFFAYQLGMRDLPES
;
A
#
# COMPACT_ATOMS: atom_id res chain seq x y z
N MET A 1 21.08 -32.47 -4.18
CA MET A 1 20.25 -33.51 -4.84
C MET A 1 20.67 -34.90 -4.39
N LYS A 2 21.86 -35.42 -4.76
CA LYS A 2 22.33 -36.74 -4.26
C LYS A 2 22.25 -36.88 -2.73
N LEU A 3 22.69 -35.86 -1.99
CA LEU A 3 22.60 -35.82 -0.52
C LEU A 3 21.16 -35.82 0.04
N LEU A 4 20.18 -35.32 -0.72
CA LEU A 4 18.76 -35.38 -0.33
C LEU A 4 18.19 -36.77 -0.56
N GLU A 5 18.65 -37.44 -1.62
CA GLU A 5 18.19 -38.78 -2.02
C GLU A 5 18.88 -39.89 -1.24
N SER A 6 20.00 -39.60 -0.57
CA SER A 6 20.73 -40.55 0.28
C SER A 6 20.16 -40.68 1.69
N PHE A 7 19.18 -39.86 2.09
CA PHE A 7 18.51 -39.98 3.38
C PHE A 7 17.60 -41.22 3.39
N GLY A 8 18.08 -42.29 4.03
CA GLY A 8 17.31 -43.52 4.28
C GLY A 8 16.32 -43.37 5.44
N SER A 9 15.81 -44.49 5.95
CA SER A 9 14.89 -44.51 7.10
C SER A 9 15.52 -43.86 8.34
N PRO A 10 14.75 -43.07 9.12
CA PRO A 10 15.30 -42.40 10.30
C PRO A 10 15.68 -43.44 11.37
N PRO A 11 16.83 -43.28 12.06
CA PRO A 11 17.17 -44.09 13.22
C PRO A 11 16.15 -43.92 14.36
N GLU A 12 16.07 -44.91 15.26
CA GLU A 12 15.18 -44.88 16.42
C GLU A 12 15.46 -43.64 17.29
N LEU A 13 14.39 -42.98 17.73
CA LEU A 13 14.46 -41.77 18.55
C LEU A 13 15.10 -42.10 19.92
N PRO A 14 16.09 -41.29 20.38
CA PRO A 14 16.64 -41.45 21.72
C PRO A 14 15.57 -41.32 22.79
N LYS A 15 15.63 -42.20 23.80
CA LYS A 15 14.70 -42.17 24.95
C LYS A 15 15.08 -41.11 25.98
N VAL A 16 16.37 -40.81 26.11
CA VAL A 16 16.94 -39.86 27.07
C VAL A 16 17.97 -39.00 26.35
N TRP A 17 17.91 -37.70 26.59
CA TRP A 17 18.82 -36.69 26.04
C TRP A 17 19.85 -36.27 27.09
N GLU A 18 21.08 -36.03 26.64
CA GLU A 18 22.22 -35.68 27.51
C GLU A 18 22.27 -34.15 27.71
N SER A 19 22.57 -33.71 28.93
CA SER A 19 22.60 -32.28 29.27
C SER A 19 23.99 -31.63 29.14
N SER A 20 24.99 -32.39 28.70
CA SER A 20 26.34 -31.89 28.40
C SER A 20 26.30 -30.81 27.32
N SER A 21 27.07 -29.74 27.52
CA SER A 21 27.15 -28.67 26.53
C SER A 21 27.88 -29.11 25.26
N GLY A 22 27.50 -28.49 24.13
CA GLY A 22 28.02 -28.82 22.80
C GLY A 22 27.23 -29.95 22.15
N TRP A 23 27.84 -30.57 21.13
CA TRP A 23 27.18 -31.62 20.34
C TRP A 23 27.33 -33.00 20.97
N THR A 24 26.22 -33.73 21.04
CA THR A 24 26.16 -35.15 21.41
C THR A 24 25.51 -35.95 20.29
N LYS A 25 26.15 -37.04 19.84
CA LYS A 25 25.63 -38.00 18.87
C LYS A 25 24.99 -39.19 19.59
N TYR A 26 23.82 -39.62 19.13
CA TYR A 26 23.08 -40.78 19.61
C TYR A 26 22.98 -41.82 18.49
N ARG A 27 23.42 -43.05 18.79
CA ARG A 27 23.31 -44.19 17.87
C ARG A 27 22.90 -45.44 18.64
N GLY A 28 21.62 -45.78 18.57
CA GLY A 28 21.01 -46.78 19.46
C GLY A 28 21.16 -46.31 20.91
N ASP A 29 21.61 -47.20 21.79
CA ASP A 29 21.84 -46.89 23.21
C ASP A 29 23.19 -46.20 23.50
N LYS A 30 24.00 -45.90 22.47
CA LYS A 30 25.33 -45.28 22.65
C LYS A 30 25.30 -43.78 22.40
N THR A 31 25.97 -43.03 23.28
CA THR A 31 26.17 -41.58 23.18
C THR A 31 27.64 -41.25 22.96
N TYR A 32 27.93 -40.24 22.13
CA TYR A 32 29.29 -39.77 21.84
C TYR A 32 29.31 -38.25 21.82
N SER A 33 30.23 -37.62 22.58
CA SER A 33 30.49 -36.19 22.43
C SER A 33 31.28 -35.95 21.14
N VAL A 34 30.86 -34.98 20.33
CA VAL A 34 31.48 -34.64 19.05
C VAL A 34 31.64 -33.13 18.93
N GLU A 35 32.58 -32.67 18.10
CA GLU A 35 32.77 -31.23 17.85
C GLU A 35 31.67 -30.65 16.95
N ALA A 36 31.21 -31.44 15.98
CA ALA A 36 30.18 -31.08 15.00
C ALA A 36 29.54 -32.35 14.39
N PRO A 37 28.38 -32.24 13.73
CA PRO A 37 27.77 -33.36 13.01
C PRO A 37 28.73 -33.94 11.96
N LEU A 38 28.84 -35.26 11.86
CA LEU A 38 29.86 -35.92 11.03
C LEU A 38 29.42 -36.09 9.57
N GLU A 39 28.12 -36.22 9.33
CA GLU A 39 27.54 -36.51 8.02
C GLU A 39 27.35 -35.24 7.18
N ASP A 40 27.20 -35.42 5.87
CA ASP A 40 27.09 -34.33 4.89
C ASP A 40 25.67 -33.79 4.73
N ALA A 41 24.67 -34.53 5.21
CA ALA A 41 23.26 -34.18 5.08
C ALA A 41 22.58 -34.29 6.44
N LEU A 42 21.95 -33.21 6.87
CA LEU A 42 21.29 -33.10 8.18
C LEU A 42 19.92 -32.44 8.04
N ILE A 43 18.94 -32.97 8.76
CA ILE A 43 17.69 -32.27 9.06
C ILE A 43 17.86 -31.62 10.40
N PHE A 44 17.60 -30.33 10.50
CA PHE A 44 18.05 -29.51 11.61
C PHE A 44 16.98 -28.51 12.01
N ASP A 45 16.84 -28.32 13.32
CA ASP A 45 15.97 -27.34 13.96
C ASP A 45 16.64 -26.82 15.23
N THR A 46 16.43 -25.53 15.55
CA THR A 46 16.99 -24.91 16.75
C THR A 46 16.01 -23.97 17.42
N GLU A 47 16.00 -24.02 18.75
CA GLU A 47 15.13 -23.19 19.59
C GLU A 47 15.91 -22.13 20.36
N VAL A 48 15.26 -20.98 20.54
CA VAL A 48 15.81 -19.77 21.16
C VAL A 48 14.85 -19.27 22.23
N LEU A 49 15.37 -18.91 23.40
CA LEU A 49 14.60 -18.18 24.42
C LEU A 49 14.48 -16.71 24.03
N VAL A 50 13.36 -16.33 23.41
CA VAL A 50 13.17 -15.02 22.75
C VAL A 50 13.29 -13.84 23.73
N LYS A 51 12.90 -14.02 25.00
CA LYS A 51 13.04 -12.99 26.04
C LYS A 51 14.49 -12.75 26.50
N GLU A 52 15.34 -13.76 26.34
CA GLU A 52 16.72 -13.79 26.85
C GLU A 52 17.77 -13.44 25.78
N GLY A 53 17.34 -13.22 24.52
CA GLY A 53 18.20 -12.80 23.41
C GLY A 53 17.98 -13.57 22.11
N HIS A 54 18.98 -13.53 21.21
CA HIS A 54 18.91 -14.13 19.87
C HIS A 54 19.77 -15.39 19.68
N VAL A 55 20.61 -15.70 20.66
CA VAL A 55 21.57 -16.82 20.68
C VAL A 55 20.82 -18.15 20.88
N PRO A 56 21.23 -19.25 20.22
CA PRO A 56 20.57 -20.55 20.34
C PRO A 56 20.63 -21.11 21.77
N THR A 57 19.53 -21.74 22.20
CA THR A 57 19.42 -22.42 23.50
C THR A 57 19.65 -23.92 23.35
N MET A 58 19.02 -24.53 22.34
CA MET A 58 19.17 -25.95 22.02
C MET A 58 18.94 -26.19 20.53
N ALA A 59 19.46 -27.31 20.03
CA ALA A 59 19.18 -27.74 18.66
C ALA A 59 19.18 -29.27 18.55
N VAL A 60 18.44 -29.78 17.57
CA VAL A 60 18.40 -31.20 17.24
C VAL A 60 18.74 -31.38 15.76
N ALA A 61 19.53 -32.40 15.46
CA ALA A 61 19.77 -32.81 14.08
C ALA A 61 19.51 -34.31 13.88
N LEU A 62 18.95 -34.65 12.72
CA LEU A 62 18.75 -36.01 12.25
C LEU A 62 19.61 -36.26 11.01
N THR A 63 20.34 -37.37 11.02
CA THR A 63 21.17 -37.83 9.91
C THR A 63 20.84 -39.28 9.55
N SER A 64 21.45 -39.81 8.49
CA SER A 64 21.30 -41.23 8.13
C SER A 64 21.93 -42.20 9.14
N ASP A 65 22.88 -41.75 9.98
CA ASP A 65 23.61 -42.63 10.92
C ASP A 65 23.13 -42.49 12.38
N GLY A 66 22.52 -41.36 12.75
CA GLY A 66 22.11 -41.10 14.12
C GLY A 66 21.43 -39.76 14.35
N TRP A 67 20.95 -39.57 15.58
CA TRP A 67 20.43 -38.32 16.09
C TRP A 67 21.55 -37.50 16.74
N TYR A 68 21.39 -36.19 16.78
CA TYR A 68 22.30 -35.27 17.44
C TYR A 68 21.52 -34.25 18.27
N SER A 69 22.04 -33.92 19.45
CA SER A 69 21.60 -32.77 20.24
C SER A 69 22.75 -31.77 20.38
N TRP A 70 22.42 -30.49 20.39
CA TRP A 70 23.32 -29.43 20.78
C TRP A 70 22.72 -28.68 21.96
N THR A 71 23.49 -28.52 23.03
CA THR A 71 23.06 -27.84 24.26
C THR A 71 23.94 -26.62 24.52
N SER A 72 23.33 -25.45 24.67
CA SER A 72 24.03 -24.20 24.97
C SER A 72 24.76 -24.25 26.32
N GLU A 73 25.98 -23.71 26.39
CA GLU A 73 26.76 -23.61 27.64
C GLU A 73 26.00 -22.85 28.75
N ARG A 74 25.10 -21.93 28.35
CA ARG A 74 24.23 -21.15 29.26
C ARG A 74 23.32 -22.02 30.10
N LEU A 75 22.97 -23.23 29.63
CA LEU A 75 22.15 -24.15 30.41
C LEU A 75 22.94 -24.80 31.54
N SER A 76 24.26 -24.95 31.40
CA SER A 76 25.14 -25.60 32.39
C SER A 76 25.81 -24.60 33.35
N VAL A 77 26.16 -23.40 32.88
CA VAL A 77 26.84 -22.36 33.68
C VAL A 77 25.91 -21.15 33.83
N TYR A 78 25.49 -20.85 35.06
CA TYR A 78 24.71 -19.64 35.36
C TYR A 78 25.70 -18.46 35.53
N ASP A 79 25.80 -17.60 34.52
CA ASP A 79 26.52 -16.33 34.62
C ASP A 79 25.64 -15.19 34.11
N ASP A 80 25.29 -14.27 35.03
CA ASP A 80 24.49 -13.07 34.74
C ASP A 80 25.18 -12.12 33.74
N ASN A 81 26.50 -12.26 33.52
CA ASN A 81 27.29 -11.40 32.62
C ASN A 81 27.34 -11.87 31.15
N CYS A 82 26.76 -13.03 30.81
CA CYS A 82 26.80 -13.60 29.45
C CYS A 82 25.92 -12.86 28.41
N LEU A 83 25.27 -11.75 28.79
CA LEU A 83 24.39 -10.94 27.92
C LEU A 83 25.12 -9.90 27.07
N ASN A 84 26.46 -9.81 27.14
CA ASN A 84 27.21 -8.91 26.26
C ASN A 84 27.34 -9.49 24.84
N ASP A 85 26.83 -8.75 23.84
CA ASP A 85 26.83 -9.09 22.40
C ASP A 85 28.21 -9.54 21.84
N ILE A 86 29.30 -9.19 22.52
CA ILE A 86 30.68 -9.52 22.11
C ILE A 86 30.95 -11.04 22.18
N ASN A 87 30.32 -11.77 23.11
CA ASN A 87 30.49 -13.22 23.22
C ASN A 87 29.49 -14.02 22.38
N ALA A 88 28.51 -13.36 21.75
CA ALA A 88 27.43 -14.02 21.02
C ALA A 88 27.94 -14.94 19.89
N PHE A 89 29.05 -14.58 19.23
CA PHE A 89 29.66 -15.39 18.16
C PHE A 89 30.11 -16.77 18.65
N ASN A 90 30.72 -16.85 19.84
CA ASN A 90 31.23 -18.11 20.40
C ASN A 90 30.11 -19.03 20.90
N SER A 91 28.93 -18.48 21.15
CA SER A 91 27.73 -19.23 21.55
C SER A 91 26.87 -19.72 20.38
N LEU A 92 27.32 -19.52 19.13
CA LEU A 92 26.66 -20.05 17.93
C LEU A 92 26.97 -21.53 17.72
N ILE A 93 26.12 -22.21 16.95
CA ILE A 93 26.21 -23.65 16.70
C ILE A 93 27.24 -23.92 15.59
N PRO A 94 28.32 -24.69 15.86
CA PRO A 94 29.26 -25.10 14.83
C PRO A 94 28.69 -26.29 14.03
N ILE A 95 28.74 -26.21 12.70
CA ILE A 95 28.34 -27.33 11.81
C ILE A 95 29.58 -28.02 11.19
N TYR A 96 30.73 -27.35 11.23
CA TYR A 96 32.01 -27.88 10.80
C TYR A 96 32.95 -28.07 11.99
N GLY A 97 33.65 -29.20 12.01
CA GLY A 97 34.81 -29.37 12.88
C GLY A 97 36.01 -28.58 12.37
N SER A 98 37.01 -28.40 13.24
CA SER A 98 38.20 -27.56 13.00
C SER A 98 39.01 -27.86 11.73
N LYS A 99 38.87 -29.05 11.12
CA LYS A 99 39.68 -29.52 9.98
C LYS A 99 38.95 -29.61 8.62
N ASN A 100 37.64 -29.33 8.54
CA ASN A 100 36.80 -29.78 7.40
C ASN A 100 35.90 -28.71 6.74
N LYS A 101 36.28 -27.43 6.74
CA LYS A 101 35.40 -26.32 6.27
C LYS A 101 35.08 -26.32 4.76
N ASP A 102 35.89 -26.98 3.94
CA ASP A 102 35.71 -27.01 2.48
C ASP A 102 34.72 -28.09 2.00
N ILE A 103 34.25 -28.96 2.89
CA ILE A 103 33.30 -30.04 2.54
C ILE A 103 31.92 -29.44 2.31
N SER A 104 31.25 -29.84 1.23
CA SER A 104 29.88 -29.38 0.95
C SER A 104 28.89 -30.14 1.81
N LYS A 105 28.15 -29.43 2.67
CA LYS A 105 27.09 -30.00 3.51
C LYS A 105 25.72 -29.43 3.13
N CYS A 106 24.67 -30.19 3.38
CA CYS A 106 23.29 -29.82 3.11
C CYS A 106 22.47 -29.87 4.41
N VAL A 107 21.87 -28.73 4.77
CA VAL A 107 20.96 -28.62 5.91
C VAL A 107 19.54 -28.47 5.39
N ILE A 108 18.63 -29.28 5.91
CA ILE A 108 17.21 -29.24 5.59
C ILE A 108 16.48 -28.80 6.85
N GLY A 109 15.62 -27.79 6.75
CA GLY A 109 14.86 -27.29 7.89
C GLY A 109 13.50 -26.76 7.46
N HIS A 110 12.72 -26.35 8.45
CA HIS A 110 11.47 -25.64 8.23
C HIS A 110 11.65 -24.18 8.62
N PHE A 111 11.49 -23.25 7.67
CA PHE A 111 11.91 -21.86 7.84
C PHE A 111 13.41 -21.75 8.19
N VAL A 112 14.22 -22.53 7.48
CA VAL A 112 15.66 -22.76 7.74
C VAL A 112 16.51 -21.50 7.87
N SER A 113 16.06 -20.37 7.32
CA SER A 113 16.78 -19.09 7.44
C SER A 113 16.82 -18.57 8.90
N TYR A 114 15.84 -18.94 9.71
CA TYR A 114 15.84 -18.69 11.15
C TYR A 114 16.92 -19.51 11.84
N ASP A 115 16.97 -20.81 11.55
CA ASP A 115 17.97 -21.73 12.12
C ASP A 115 19.38 -21.39 11.67
N ARG A 116 19.52 -21.04 10.38
CA ARG A 116 20.76 -20.58 9.74
C ARG A 116 21.39 -19.41 10.49
N ALA A 117 20.59 -18.47 10.97
CA ALA A 117 21.11 -17.31 11.70
C ALA A 117 21.83 -17.70 13.02
N ARG A 118 21.70 -18.95 13.47
CA ARG A 118 22.32 -19.49 14.69
C ARG A 118 23.54 -20.37 14.40
N ILE A 119 23.91 -20.53 13.11
CA ILE A 119 25.08 -21.29 12.69
C ILE A 119 26.30 -20.38 12.60
N LEU A 120 27.40 -20.82 13.21
CA LEU A 120 28.63 -20.04 13.36
C LEU A 120 29.27 -19.71 12.01
N GLU A 121 29.44 -20.69 11.14
CA GLU A 121 30.24 -20.55 9.93
C GLU A 121 29.62 -19.65 8.87
N GLU A 122 28.31 -19.42 8.95
CA GLU A 122 27.61 -18.55 8.01
C GLU A 122 27.99 -17.07 8.17
N TYR A 123 28.50 -16.67 9.33
CA TYR A 123 28.99 -15.31 9.59
C TYR A 123 30.43 -15.07 9.08
N LEU A 124 31.18 -16.11 8.70
CA LEU A 124 32.55 -15.99 8.20
C LEU A 124 32.55 -15.41 6.78
N LEU A 125 33.33 -14.35 6.51
CA LEU A 125 33.28 -13.62 5.24
C LEU A 125 33.53 -14.50 3.99
N ASP A 126 34.49 -15.42 4.08
CA ASP A 126 34.88 -16.30 2.97
C ASP A 126 33.80 -17.35 2.62
N GLY A 127 32.80 -17.52 3.48
CA GLY A 127 31.70 -18.46 3.32
C GLY A 127 32.14 -19.93 3.45
N THR A 128 31.18 -20.84 3.29
CA THR A 128 31.43 -22.29 3.33
C THR A 128 30.72 -23.02 2.19
N GLY A 129 30.98 -24.34 2.10
CA GLY A 129 30.23 -25.26 1.23
C GLY A 129 28.80 -25.57 1.72
N LEU A 130 28.35 -24.99 2.84
CA LEU A 130 27.04 -25.26 3.44
C LEU A 130 25.91 -24.71 2.56
N ARG A 131 24.86 -25.50 2.36
CA ARG A 131 23.65 -25.09 1.62
C ARG A 131 22.40 -25.51 2.36
N PHE A 132 21.36 -24.69 2.24
CA PHE A 132 20.13 -24.85 2.99
C PHE A 132 18.94 -25.13 2.08
N VAL A 133 18.15 -26.13 2.44
CA VAL A 133 16.87 -26.48 1.82
C VAL A 133 15.76 -26.17 2.79
N ASP A 134 14.89 -25.24 2.40
CA ASP A 134 13.77 -24.81 3.23
C ASP A 134 12.47 -25.49 2.79
N THR A 135 11.94 -26.37 3.63
CA THR A 135 10.66 -27.04 3.37
C THR A 135 9.49 -26.05 3.25
N LEU A 136 9.55 -24.91 3.96
CA LEU A 136 8.54 -23.85 3.85
C LEU A 136 8.57 -23.22 2.45
N SER A 137 9.75 -22.84 1.96
CA SER A 137 9.94 -22.30 0.61
C SER A 137 9.45 -23.28 -0.47
N LEU A 138 9.77 -24.57 -0.35
CA LEU A 138 9.28 -25.61 -1.28
C LEU A 138 7.75 -25.73 -1.24
N HIS A 139 7.15 -25.70 -0.04
CA HIS A 139 5.70 -25.75 0.12
C HIS A 139 5.03 -24.54 -0.53
N VAL A 140 5.53 -23.33 -0.29
CA VAL A 140 4.96 -22.11 -0.89
C VAL A 140 5.06 -22.14 -2.42
N ALA A 141 6.14 -22.70 -2.98
CA ALA A 141 6.26 -22.88 -4.42
C ALA A 141 5.19 -23.83 -4.99
N VAL A 142 4.92 -24.94 -4.29
CA VAL A 142 4.03 -26.02 -4.77
C VAL A 142 2.56 -25.74 -4.48
N SER A 143 2.24 -25.29 -3.27
CA SER A 143 0.89 -25.18 -2.70
C SER A 143 0.63 -23.85 -1.99
N GLY A 144 1.46 -22.82 -2.22
CA GLY A 144 1.30 -21.51 -1.59
C GLY A 144 0.03 -20.77 -2.02
N LEU A 145 -0.36 -19.81 -1.19
CA LEU A 145 -1.60 -19.03 -1.30
C LEU A 145 -1.34 -17.57 -1.67
N THR A 146 -2.19 -17.01 -2.52
CA THR A 146 -2.26 -15.54 -2.69
C THR A 146 -2.84 -14.88 -1.44
N SER A 147 -2.63 -13.56 -1.28
CA SER A 147 -3.17 -12.82 -0.13
C SER A 147 -4.69 -12.91 -0.01
N THR A 148 -5.39 -12.87 -1.15
CA THR A 148 -6.84 -13.09 -1.21
C THR A 148 -7.23 -14.51 -0.80
N GLN A 149 -6.55 -15.53 -1.34
CA GLN A 149 -6.85 -16.92 -1.00
C GLN A 149 -6.52 -17.24 0.47
N ARG A 150 -5.44 -16.69 1.03
CA ARG A 150 -5.08 -16.85 2.44
C ARG A 150 -6.15 -16.30 3.36
N PHE A 151 -6.69 -15.12 3.02
CA PHE A 151 -7.80 -14.53 3.76
C PHE A 151 -9.07 -15.39 3.67
N LEU A 152 -9.40 -15.87 2.47
CA LEU A 152 -10.53 -16.78 2.26
C LEU A 152 -10.36 -18.05 3.10
N LYS A 153 -9.21 -18.74 3.03
CA LYS A 153 -8.92 -19.94 3.83
C LYS A 153 -9.07 -19.69 5.32
N THR A 154 -8.49 -18.60 5.83
CA THR A 154 -8.57 -18.23 7.26
C THR A 154 -10.01 -17.96 7.68
N SER A 155 -10.81 -17.33 6.81
CA SER A 155 -12.22 -17.04 7.08
C SER A 155 -13.05 -18.33 7.08
N ALA A 156 -12.77 -19.27 6.17
CA ALA A 156 -13.41 -20.57 6.12
C ALA A 156 -13.09 -21.40 7.38
N ASP A 157 -11.80 -21.50 7.76
CA ASP A 157 -11.34 -22.29 8.91
C ASP A 157 -11.91 -21.79 10.24
N LYS A 158 -12.12 -20.47 10.36
CA LYS A 158 -12.71 -19.84 11.55
C LYS A 158 -14.22 -19.69 11.48
N HIS A 159 -14.87 -20.21 10.43
CA HIS A 159 -16.30 -20.03 10.15
C HIS A 159 -16.76 -18.55 10.15
N LEU A 160 -15.88 -17.63 9.74
CA LEU A 160 -16.09 -16.17 9.72
C LEU A 160 -16.71 -15.69 8.40
N PHE A 161 -17.85 -16.28 8.01
CA PHE A 161 -18.48 -16.04 6.70
C PHE A 161 -19.15 -14.67 6.54
N ASN A 162 -19.37 -13.93 7.64
CA ASN A 162 -19.93 -12.58 7.63
C ASN A 162 -18.93 -11.49 7.21
N ASN A 163 -17.71 -11.87 6.85
CA ASN A 163 -16.67 -10.92 6.47
C ASN A 163 -16.97 -10.29 5.08
N LYS A 164 -16.79 -8.96 4.95
CA LYS A 164 -17.03 -8.19 3.72
C LYS A 164 -16.37 -8.80 2.48
N THR A 165 -15.09 -9.19 2.57
CA THR A 165 -14.37 -9.76 1.42
C THR A 165 -14.90 -11.13 1.01
N TRP A 166 -15.38 -11.94 1.98
CA TRP A 166 -16.04 -13.22 1.70
C TRP A 166 -17.38 -12.99 0.98
N GLN A 167 -18.17 -12.04 1.47
CA GLN A 167 -19.45 -11.66 0.85
C GLN A 167 -19.27 -11.07 -0.55
N GLU A 168 -18.26 -10.22 -0.78
CA GLU A 168 -17.95 -9.67 -2.11
C GLU A 168 -17.52 -10.76 -3.09
N PHE A 169 -16.72 -11.73 -2.64
CA PHE A 169 -16.28 -12.85 -3.47
C PHE A 169 -17.45 -13.74 -3.89
N ILE A 170 -18.31 -14.11 -2.94
CA ILE A 170 -19.52 -14.92 -3.21
C ILE A 170 -20.54 -14.12 -4.03
N GLY A 171 -20.72 -12.82 -3.75
CA GLY A 171 -21.61 -11.94 -4.52
C GLY A 171 -21.28 -11.92 -6.01
N ARG A 172 -19.99 -11.89 -6.37
CA ARG A 172 -19.53 -11.98 -7.77
C ARG A 172 -19.82 -13.32 -8.44
N LYS A 173 -19.84 -14.43 -7.69
CA LYS A 173 -20.25 -15.76 -8.21
C LYS A 173 -21.76 -15.81 -8.44
N ASN A 174 -22.54 -15.17 -7.57
CA ASN A 174 -24.00 -15.22 -7.61
C ASN A 174 -24.62 -14.39 -8.76
N ASP A 175 -23.95 -13.36 -9.28
CA ASP A 175 -24.38 -12.65 -10.50
C ASP A 175 -24.46 -13.56 -11.75
N ARG A 176 -23.98 -14.80 -11.67
CA ARG A 176 -24.06 -15.82 -12.74
C ARG A 176 -25.20 -16.82 -12.56
N GLN A 177 -26.02 -16.73 -11.51
CA GLN A 177 -27.20 -17.60 -11.29
C GLN A 177 -28.48 -16.78 -11.08
N PRO A 178 -29.65 -17.24 -11.58
CA PRO A 178 -30.92 -16.55 -11.36
C PRO A 178 -31.29 -16.50 -9.87
N LEU A 179 -31.71 -15.31 -9.42
CA LEU A 179 -32.15 -15.03 -8.05
C LEU A 179 -33.38 -15.90 -7.71
N ASP A 180 -33.23 -16.96 -6.91
CA ASP A 180 -34.36 -17.44 -6.10
C ASP A 180 -34.04 -18.37 -4.90
N ARG A 181 -32.77 -18.57 -4.51
CA ARG A 181 -32.46 -19.27 -3.25
C ARG A 181 -31.28 -18.63 -2.52
N LYS A 182 -31.44 -18.30 -1.24
CA LYS A 182 -30.30 -18.00 -0.35
C LYS A 182 -29.50 -19.30 -0.18
N PRO A 183 -28.26 -19.40 -0.66
CA PRO A 183 -27.49 -20.63 -0.56
C PRO A 183 -27.05 -20.88 0.89
N ASN A 184 -26.96 -22.16 1.26
CA ASN A 184 -26.40 -22.58 2.54
C ASN A 184 -24.88 -22.38 2.53
N THR A 185 -24.34 -21.65 3.51
CA THR A 185 -22.95 -21.18 3.53
C THR A 185 -21.93 -22.31 3.53
N GLU A 186 -22.27 -23.47 4.10
CA GLU A 186 -21.42 -24.66 4.13
C GLU A 186 -21.29 -25.34 2.76
N ALA A 187 -22.34 -25.32 1.94
CA ALA A 187 -22.32 -25.87 0.58
C ALA A 187 -21.40 -25.04 -0.35
N LEU A 188 -21.28 -23.72 -0.13
CA LEU A 188 -20.39 -22.84 -0.89
C LEU A 188 -18.90 -23.03 -0.56
N VAL A 189 -18.57 -23.55 0.62
CA VAL A 189 -17.19 -23.92 0.98
C VAL A 189 -16.82 -25.23 0.29
N MET A 190 -17.76 -26.16 0.14
CA MET A 190 -17.56 -27.40 -0.63
C MET A 190 -17.30 -27.12 -2.12
N ASP A 191 -17.79 -26.00 -2.67
CA ASP A 191 -17.52 -25.55 -4.05
C ASP A 191 -16.10 -24.97 -4.27
N LEU A 192 -15.27 -24.87 -3.22
CA LEU A 192 -13.90 -24.35 -3.30
C LEU A 192 -12.87 -25.50 -3.26
N ASP A 193 -12.88 -26.32 -4.31
CA ASP A 193 -12.02 -27.53 -4.43
C ASP A 193 -10.53 -27.27 -4.12
N TRP A 194 -10.02 -26.09 -4.47
CA TRP A 194 -8.62 -25.71 -4.25
C TRP A 194 -8.22 -25.58 -2.77
N LEU A 195 -9.16 -25.49 -1.82
CA LEU A 195 -8.86 -25.44 -0.38
C LEU A 195 -8.22 -26.74 0.13
N SER A 196 -8.50 -27.87 -0.52
CA SER A 196 -7.96 -29.19 -0.16
C SER A 196 -6.50 -29.39 -0.57
N GLU A 197 -6.01 -28.54 -1.47
CA GLU A 197 -4.71 -28.67 -2.16
C GLU A 197 -3.62 -27.76 -1.57
N THR A 198 -3.92 -27.12 -0.43
CA THR A 198 -3.15 -26.03 0.14
C THR A 198 -3.29 -25.94 1.66
N SER A 199 -2.35 -25.25 2.31
CA SER A 199 -2.33 -25.02 3.75
C SER A 199 -1.77 -23.63 4.07
N LEU A 200 -1.86 -23.25 5.34
CA LEU A 200 -1.06 -22.13 5.86
C LEU A 200 0.40 -22.55 6.03
N ASN A 201 1.24 -21.59 6.40
CA ASN A 201 2.69 -21.72 6.42
C ASN A 201 3.25 -22.42 7.68
N SER A 202 2.41 -22.89 8.62
CA SER A 202 2.92 -23.51 9.85
C SER A 202 3.37 -24.95 9.59
N LEU A 203 4.43 -25.41 10.27
CA LEU A 203 4.90 -26.78 10.19
C LEU A 203 3.78 -27.81 10.44
N PRO A 204 2.93 -27.67 11.49
CA PRO A 204 1.79 -28.57 11.71
C PRO A 204 0.79 -28.60 10.55
N ASP A 205 0.47 -27.46 9.95
CA ASP A 205 -0.52 -27.40 8.85
C ASP A 205 0.03 -28.03 7.57
N ILE A 206 1.32 -27.85 7.31
CA ILE A 206 2.03 -28.45 6.16
C ILE A 206 2.16 -29.97 6.35
N TYR A 207 2.46 -30.42 7.57
CA TYR A 207 2.49 -31.83 7.92
C TYR A 207 1.13 -32.50 7.67
N ARG A 208 0.04 -31.88 8.12
CA ARG A 208 -1.33 -32.36 7.81
C ARG A 208 -1.59 -32.45 6.31
N LEU A 209 -1.14 -31.45 5.54
CA LEU A 209 -1.38 -31.40 4.10
C LEU A 209 -0.68 -32.54 3.35
N TYR A 210 0.61 -32.75 3.58
CA TYR A 210 1.42 -33.70 2.80
C TYR A 210 1.46 -35.10 3.41
N CYS A 211 1.59 -35.22 4.73
CA CYS A 211 1.71 -36.51 5.40
C CYS A 211 0.34 -37.13 5.74
N LYS A 212 -0.75 -36.34 5.66
CA LYS A 212 -2.13 -36.77 5.97
C LYS A 212 -2.29 -37.38 7.37
N LYS A 213 -1.50 -36.88 8.33
CA LYS A 213 -1.47 -37.26 9.73
C LYS A 213 -1.73 -36.05 10.62
N GLU A 214 -2.29 -36.24 11.81
CA GLU A 214 -2.32 -35.18 12.81
C GLU A 214 -0.91 -34.95 13.38
N PRO A 215 -0.50 -33.69 13.59
CA PRO A 215 0.82 -33.35 14.11
C PRO A 215 0.92 -33.79 15.58
N PRO A 216 1.94 -34.57 15.95
CA PRO A 216 2.12 -35.07 17.32
C PRO A 216 2.60 -34.00 18.33
N GLN A 217 2.76 -32.76 17.89
CA GLN A 217 3.37 -31.67 18.65
C GLN A 217 2.40 -31.04 19.66
N ASP A 218 2.90 -30.74 20.87
CA ASP A 218 2.16 -30.00 21.89
C ASP A 218 2.43 -28.49 21.79
N LYS A 219 1.36 -27.69 21.69
CA LYS A 219 1.43 -26.23 21.61
C LYS A 219 1.91 -25.59 22.92
N GLN A 220 1.74 -26.24 24.07
CA GLN A 220 2.10 -25.67 25.36
C GLN A 220 3.62 -25.58 25.55
N LEU A 221 4.36 -26.61 25.13
CA LEU A 221 5.83 -26.65 25.24
C LEU A 221 6.51 -25.52 24.47
N ARG A 222 5.99 -25.19 23.28
CA ARG A 222 6.48 -24.06 22.46
C ARG A 222 6.46 -22.72 23.21
N SER A 223 5.44 -22.49 24.04
CA SER A 223 5.26 -21.20 24.73
C SER A 223 6.38 -20.90 25.74
N ILE A 224 7.12 -21.93 26.17
CA ILE A 224 8.29 -21.80 27.05
C ILE A 224 9.41 -21.05 26.32
N PHE A 225 9.68 -21.34 25.05
CA PHE A 225 10.70 -20.62 24.27
C PHE A 225 10.29 -19.17 23.97
N GLU A 226 8.99 -18.92 23.79
CA GLU A 226 8.48 -17.58 23.48
C GLU A 226 8.44 -16.66 24.72
N SER A 227 8.15 -17.21 25.90
CA SER A 227 7.83 -16.40 27.08
C SER A 227 8.35 -16.90 28.42
N GLY A 228 8.92 -18.10 28.49
CA GLY A 228 9.51 -18.68 29.70
C GLY A 228 10.91 -18.16 30.01
N THR A 229 11.51 -18.77 31.03
CA THR A 229 12.85 -18.48 31.55
C THR A 229 13.81 -19.65 31.27
N ILE A 230 15.12 -19.43 31.49
CA ILE A 230 16.12 -20.50 31.37
C ILE A 230 15.90 -21.65 32.36
N GLU A 231 15.31 -21.37 33.52
CA GLU A 231 15.04 -22.38 34.54
C GLU A 231 13.86 -23.28 34.16
N ASP A 232 12.86 -22.71 33.46
CA ASP A 232 11.75 -23.50 32.89
C ASP A 232 12.28 -24.50 31.84
N VAL A 233 13.28 -24.09 31.05
CA VAL A 233 13.95 -24.97 30.08
C VAL A 233 14.73 -26.09 30.75
N ARG A 234 15.42 -25.81 31.87
CA ARG A 234 16.11 -26.84 32.66
C ARG A 234 15.15 -27.84 33.28
N THR A 235 14.02 -27.35 33.79
CA THR A 235 12.99 -28.19 34.43
C THR A 235 12.35 -29.14 33.42
N ASN A 236 12.03 -28.63 32.22
CA ASN A 236 11.35 -29.40 31.17
C ASN A 236 12.32 -29.94 30.09
N PHE A 237 13.60 -30.09 30.41
CA PHE A 237 14.68 -30.35 29.44
C PHE A 237 14.39 -31.54 28.52
N GLN A 238 13.97 -32.68 29.07
CA GLN A 238 13.72 -33.90 28.29
C GLN A 238 12.51 -33.75 27.36
N GLU A 239 11.44 -33.10 27.83
CA GLU A 239 10.23 -32.89 27.04
C GLU A 239 10.47 -31.90 25.89
N LEU A 240 11.27 -30.86 26.14
CA LEU A 240 11.64 -29.87 25.14
C LEU A 240 12.54 -30.45 24.03
N PHE A 241 13.53 -31.29 24.38
CA PHE A 241 14.33 -31.98 23.36
C PHE A 241 13.49 -32.98 22.55
N LYS A 242 12.56 -33.69 23.19
CA LYS A 242 11.61 -34.55 22.49
C LYS A 242 10.73 -33.75 21.53
N TYR A 243 10.25 -32.58 21.95
CA TYR A 243 9.50 -31.65 21.10
C TYR A 243 10.34 -31.22 19.88
N CYS A 244 11.58 -30.78 20.07
CA CYS A 244 12.47 -30.37 18.96
C CYS A 244 12.74 -31.55 18.01
N ALA A 245 12.96 -32.74 18.55
CA ALA A 245 13.19 -33.94 17.75
C ALA A 245 11.95 -34.36 16.95
N VAL A 246 10.75 -34.14 17.50
CA VAL A 246 9.49 -34.33 16.78
C VAL A 246 9.35 -33.36 15.61
N ASP A 247 9.75 -32.09 15.77
CA ASP A 247 9.73 -31.10 14.68
C ASP A 247 10.71 -31.46 13.55
N VAL A 248 11.91 -31.93 13.91
CA VAL A 248 12.89 -32.50 12.95
C VAL A 248 12.31 -33.72 12.23
N LEU A 249 11.62 -34.62 12.95
CA LEU A 249 11.00 -35.80 12.35
C LEU A 249 9.84 -35.44 11.40
N MET A 250 8.98 -34.48 11.77
CA MET A 250 7.94 -33.97 10.88
C MET A 250 8.54 -33.34 9.63
N THR A 251 9.63 -32.59 9.78
CA THR A 251 10.36 -31.99 8.66
C THR A 251 10.93 -33.06 7.72
N TYR A 252 11.47 -34.16 8.27
CA TYR A 252 11.88 -35.34 7.51
C TYR A 252 10.73 -35.95 6.72
N GLU A 253 9.60 -36.25 7.36
CA GLU A 253 8.46 -36.85 6.67
C GLU A 253 7.91 -35.94 5.56
N ILE A 254 7.85 -34.62 5.81
CA ILE A 254 7.42 -33.64 4.80
C ILE A 254 8.35 -33.66 3.60
N ILE A 255 9.67 -33.59 3.78
CA ILE A 255 10.59 -33.50 2.64
C ILE A 255 10.56 -34.78 1.79
N GLN A 256 10.33 -35.96 2.38
CA GLN A 256 10.19 -37.22 1.65
C GLN A 256 9.02 -37.19 0.65
N VAL A 257 7.91 -36.55 1.00
CA VAL A 257 6.74 -36.40 0.12
C VAL A 257 6.87 -35.19 -0.80
N LEU A 258 7.38 -34.07 -0.28
CA LEU A 258 7.43 -32.78 -0.98
C LEU A 258 8.51 -32.73 -2.06
N TRP A 259 9.66 -33.37 -1.84
CA TRP A 259 10.79 -33.33 -2.78
C TRP A 259 10.47 -33.94 -4.16
N PRO A 260 9.84 -35.13 -4.27
CA PRO A 260 9.39 -35.66 -5.55
C PRO A 260 8.42 -34.72 -6.29
N ILE A 261 7.43 -34.18 -5.57
CA ILE A 261 6.43 -33.25 -6.13
C ILE A 261 7.14 -31.99 -6.65
N PHE A 262 8.09 -31.46 -5.89
CA PHE A 262 8.86 -30.29 -6.31
C PHE A 262 9.64 -30.56 -7.60
N LYS A 263 10.32 -31.72 -7.72
CA LYS A 263 11.06 -32.09 -8.94
C LYS A 263 10.16 -32.18 -10.17
N GLU A 264 8.96 -32.74 -10.03
CA GLU A 264 7.98 -32.85 -11.13
C GLU A 264 7.49 -31.47 -11.59
N ARG A 265 7.19 -30.57 -10.64
CA ARG A 265 6.65 -29.23 -10.92
C ARG A 265 7.71 -28.23 -11.38
N PHE A 266 8.96 -28.43 -10.99
CA PHE A 266 10.11 -27.57 -11.30
C PHE A 266 11.24 -28.41 -11.93
N PRO A 267 11.05 -28.90 -13.17
CA PRO A 267 11.95 -29.87 -13.78
C PRO A 267 13.34 -29.32 -14.09
N HIS A 268 13.47 -28.00 -14.29
CA HIS A 268 14.76 -27.40 -14.60
C HIS A 268 15.62 -27.21 -13.33
N PRO A 269 16.84 -27.76 -13.27
CA PRO A 269 17.67 -27.76 -12.06
C PRO A 269 18.09 -26.36 -11.60
N ALA A 270 18.15 -25.39 -12.52
CA ALA A 270 18.48 -24.01 -12.18
C ALA A 270 17.52 -23.41 -11.15
N THR A 271 16.24 -23.80 -11.14
CA THR A 271 15.29 -23.33 -10.12
C THR A 271 15.75 -23.74 -8.72
N PHE A 272 16.08 -25.02 -8.53
CA PHE A 272 16.52 -25.50 -7.24
C PHE A 272 17.88 -24.91 -6.84
N CYS A 273 18.84 -24.84 -7.77
CA CYS A 273 20.14 -24.21 -7.52
C CYS A 273 20.04 -22.72 -7.16
N GLY A 274 19.12 -21.99 -7.79
CA GLY A 274 18.85 -20.59 -7.46
C GLY A 274 18.36 -20.44 -6.02
N LEU A 275 17.42 -21.29 -5.58
CA LEU A 275 16.95 -21.31 -4.18
C LEU A 275 18.10 -21.58 -3.19
N LEU A 276 19.01 -22.51 -3.51
CA LEU A 276 20.17 -22.83 -2.66
C LEU A 276 21.16 -21.66 -2.54
N GLU A 277 21.39 -20.90 -3.61
CA GLU A 277 22.27 -19.73 -3.53
C GLU A 277 21.59 -18.58 -2.77
N MET A 278 20.29 -18.36 -2.99
CA MET A 278 19.51 -17.34 -2.27
C MET A 278 19.44 -17.58 -0.76
N SER A 279 19.53 -18.83 -0.29
CA SER A 279 19.53 -19.13 1.15
C SER A 279 20.84 -18.74 1.86
N SER A 280 21.89 -18.40 1.11
CA SER A 280 23.24 -18.13 1.65
C SER A 280 23.62 -16.63 1.71
N MET A 281 22.63 -15.73 1.64
CA MET A 281 22.83 -14.27 1.68
C MET A 281 23.55 -13.79 2.95
N TYR A 282 24.32 -12.71 2.82
CA TYR A 282 25.25 -12.22 3.83
C TYR A 282 25.40 -10.69 3.77
N LEU A 283 25.12 -10.00 4.88
CA LEU A 283 25.17 -8.54 4.94
C LEU A 283 26.27 -8.09 5.91
N PRO A 284 27.45 -7.66 5.42
CA PRO A 284 28.49 -7.15 6.31
C PRO A 284 28.10 -5.81 6.91
N ILE A 285 28.45 -5.62 8.18
CA ILE A 285 28.19 -4.41 8.95
C ILE A 285 29.43 -4.03 9.79
N ASN A 286 29.44 -2.80 10.30
CA ASN A 286 30.43 -2.32 11.26
C ASN A 286 29.73 -1.47 12.33
N ASP A 287 30.50 -0.80 13.20
CA ASP A 287 29.98 0.09 14.25
C ASP A 287 28.94 1.11 13.79
N ASN A 288 28.93 1.48 12.51
CA ASN A 288 27.94 2.42 11.96
C ASN A 288 26.51 1.88 12.07
N TRP A 289 26.32 0.55 12.12
CA TRP A 289 25.00 -0.05 12.34
C TRP A 289 24.40 0.36 13.69
N ILE A 290 25.19 0.30 14.77
CA ILE A 290 24.76 0.71 16.11
C ILE A 290 24.60 2.23 16.16
N LYS A 291 25.61 2.97 15.70
CA LYS A 291 25.59 4.45 15.68
C LYS A 291 24.40 5.01 14.90
N PHE A 292 24.03 4.36 13.79
CA PHE A 292 22.86 4.73 12.99
C PHE A 292 21.57 4.54 13.76
N GLN A 293 21.40 3.39 14.43
CA GLN A 293 20.22 3.13 15.25
C GLN A 293 20.09 4.14 16.39
N GLU A 294 21.18 4.40 17.12
CA GLU A 294 21.20 5.36 18.22
C GLU A 294 20.91 6.78 17.73
N LYS A 295 21.57 7.22 16.65
CA LYS A 295 21.37 8.55 16.08
C LYS A 295 19.95 8.72 15.55
N ALA A 296 19.43 7.75 14.81
CA ALA A 296 18.08 7.82 14.27
C ALA A 296 17.02 7.78 15.39
N GLU A 297 17.21 6.96 16.43
CA GLU A 297 16.31 6.93 17.59
C GLU A 297 16.36 8.23 18.41
N SER A 298 17.55 8.81 18.56
CA SER A 298 17.76 10.10 19.22
C SER A 298 17.04 11.21 18.45
N SER A 299 17.28 11.32 17.14
CA SER A 299 16.58 12.30 16.28
C SER A 299 15.07 12.08 16.24
N TYR A 300 14.59 10.83 16.28
CA TYR A 300 13.17 10.52 16.36
C TYR A 300 12.56 11.00 17.69
N THR A 301 13.22 10.71 18.81
CA THR A 301 12.80 11.14 20.15
C THR A 301 12.81 12.66 20.26
N GLU A 302 13.85 13.32 19.75
CA GLU A 302 13.94 14.77 19.70
C GLU A 302 12.79 15.38 18.88
N ASN A 303 12.49 14.81 17.70
CA ASN A 303 11.38 15.26 16.86
C ASN A 303 10.02 15.09 17.54
N ILE A 304 9.78 13.99 18.26
CA ILE A 304 8.55 13.79 19.05
C ILE A 304 8.45 14.83 20.16
N LEU A 305 9.54 15.04 20.90
CA LEU A 305 9.59 15.98 22.01
C LEU A 305 9.39 17.42 21.51
N ARG A 306 10.00 17.78 20.39
CA ARG A 306 9.81 19.05 19.69
C ARG A 306 8.37 19.22 19.23
N GLN A 307 7.78 18.22 18.57
CA GLN A 307 6.37 18.22 18.15
C GLN A 307 5.44 18.44 19.34
N LYS A 308 5.69 17.76 20.46
CA LYS A 308 4.93 17.95 21.70
C LYS A 308 5.04 19.38 22.23
N LYS A 309 6.26 19.91 22.35
CA LYS A 309 6.50 21.31 22.80
C LYS A 309 5.81 22.33 21.90
N LEU A 310 5.88 22.16 20.58
CA LEU A 310 5.24 23.06 19.62
C LEU A 310 3.72 23.00 19.71
N LEU A 311 3.14 21.79 19.85
CA LEU A 311 1.69 21.66 20.06
C LEU A 311 1.24 22.32 21.36
N MET A 312 2.03 22.19 22.44
CA MET A 312 1.76 22.90 23.70
C MET A 312 1.78 24.41 23.49
N GLN A 313 2.81 24.94 22.80
CA GLN A 313 2.88 26.36 22.47
C GLN A 313 1.68 26.84 21.65
N LEU A 314 1.21 26.06 20.67
CA LEU A 314 0.01 26.40 19.89
C LEU A 314 -1.27 26.39 20.76
N ALA A 315 -1.37 25.45 21.71
CA ALA A 315 -2.48 25.43 22.66
C ALA A 315 -2.44 26.64 23.60
N ASP A 316 -1.27 27.01 24.10
CA ASP A 316 -1.07 28.18 24.97
C ASP A 316 -1.36 29.49 24.23
N GLN A 317 -0.91 29.61 22.97
CA GLN A 317 -1.21 30.75 22.10
C GLN A 317 -2.71 30.86 21.82
N ALA A 318 -3.38 29.75 21.53
CA ALA A 318 -4.83 29.72 21.33
C ALA A 318 -5.57 30.14 22.62
N LEU A 319 -5.14 29.64 23.78
CA LEU A 319 -5.70 30.02 25.06
C LEU A 319 -5.49 31.51 25.33
N ALA A 320 -4.26 32.03 25.18
CA ALA A 320 -3.92 33.43 25.44
C ALA A 320 -4.72 34.38 24.54
N LYS A 321 -4.87 34.04 23.25
CA LYS A 321 -5.62 34.86 22.28
C LYS A 321 -7.10 34.98 22.64
N TYR A 322 -7.73 33.89 23.09
CA TYR A 322 -9.19 33.83 23.28
C TYR A 322 -9.63 33.85 24.75
N SER A 323 -8.71 34.00 25.72
CA SER A 323 -9.06 34.04 27.15
C SER A 323 -9.84 35.30 27.56
N ASN A 324 -9.64 36.41 26.84
CA ASN A 324 -10.21 37.72 27.16
C ASN A 324 -11.36 38.14 26.23
N ASN A 325 -11.42 37.59 25.00
CA ASN A 325 -12.43 37.94 23.99
C ASN A 325 -13.18 36.69 23.50
N GLN A 326 -14.48 36.81 23.21
CA GLN A 326 -15.29 35.72 22.62
C GLN A 326 -15.05 35.51 21.11
N GLU A 327 -13.94 36.02 20.56
CA GLU A 327 -13.58 35.92 19.14
C GLU A 327 -13.42 34.48 18.64
N TYR A 328 -13.18 33.51 19.54
CA TYR A 328 -13.11 32.09 19.18
C TYR A 328 -14.40 31.59 18.50
N LYS A 329 -15.55 32.27 18.73
CA LYS A 329 -16.83 31.96 18.07
C LYS A 329 -16.76 32.13 16.55
N ASN A 330 -15.90 33.01 16.05
CA ASN A 330 -15.70 33.27 14.62
C ASN A 330 -14.56 32.42 14.02
N ASP A 331 -13.82 31.65 14.83
CA ASP A 331 -12.69 30.82 14.38
C ASP A 331 -13.19 29.45 13.88
N PRO A 332 -13.03 29.09 12.59
CA PRO A 332 -13.52 27.84 12.02
C PRO A 332 -13.03 26.56 12.72
N TRP A 333 -11.89 26.59 13.42
CA TRP A 333 -11.33 25.40 14.05
C TRP A 333 -11.64 25.28 15.55
N LEU A 334 -11.90 26.40 16.24
CA LEU A 334 -11.98 26.43 17.70
C LEU A 334 -13.38 26.75 18.27
N TRP A 335 -14.32 27.20 17.42
CA TRP A 335 -15.69 27.57 17.82
C TRP A 335 -16.45 26.45 18.53
N ASP A 336 -16.19 25.20 18.17
CA ASP A 336 -16.86 24.01 18.69
C ASP A 336 -16.07 23.30 19.81
N LEU A 337 -15.10 23.97 20.47
CA LEU A 337 -14.42 23.45 21.67
C LEU A 337 -15.22 23.75 22.95
N ASP A 338 -14.94 23.04 24.05
CA ASP A 338 -15.61 23.24 25.34
C ASP A 338 -14.88 24.33 26.16
N TRP A 339 -15.29 25.58 25.97
CA TRP A 339 -14.69 26.76 26.62
C TRP A 339 -15.23 27.02 28.05
N SER A 340 -16.04 26.10 28.60
CA SER A 340 -16.65 26.26 29.92
C SER A 340 -15.60 26.30 31.05
N ARG A 341 -15.81 27.20 32.02
CA ARG A 341 -14.95 27.37 33.21
C ARG A 341 -15.60 26.73 34.46
N PRO A 342 -14.82 26.10 35.36
CA PRO A 342 -15.37 25.42 36.52
C PRO A 342 -15.83 26.44 37.59
N LYS A 343 -17.04 26.24 38.13
CA LYS A 343 -17.66 27.09 39.17
C LYS A 343 -17.13 26.80 40.59
N VAL A 344 -15.82 26.57 40.75
CA VAL A 344 -15.23 26.18 42.04
C VAL A 344 -15.08 27.41 42.95
N LYS A 345 -15.48 27.30 44.23
CA LYS A 345 -15.17 28.30 45.26
C LYS A 345 -13.65 28.33 45.48
N CYS A 346 -13.00 29.40 45.04
CA CYS A 346 -11.54 29.54 45.12
C CYS A 346 -11.11 29.66 46.60
N LYS A 347 -10.35 28.67 47.09
CA LYS A 347 -9.81 28.67 48.46
C LYS A 347 -8.27 28.83 48.50
N THR A 348 -7.60 28.55 47.38
CA THR A 348 -6.13 28.61 47.23
C THR A 348 -5.77 29.29 45.91
N GLU A 349 -4.54 29.83 45.80
CA GLU A 349 -4.05 30.46 44.55
C GLU A 349 -4.06 29.48 43.37
N VAL A 350 -3.85 28.19 43.62
CA VAL A 350 -3.94 27.12 42.62
C VAL A 350 -5.38 26.94 42.14
N ASP A 351 -6.37 27.02 43.03
CA ASP A 351 -7.79 26.96 42.65
C ASP A 351 -8.22 28.16 41.79
N GLU A 352 -7.63 29.34 42.02
CA GLU A 352 -7.85 30.51 41.17
C GLU A 352 -7.27 30.34 39.76
N LYS A 353 -6.06 29.78 39.63
CA LYS A 353 -5.47 29.50 38.32
C LYS A 353 -6.28 28.44 37.56
N VAL A 354 -6.73 27.39 38.25
CA VAL A 354 -7.59 26.34 37.65
C VAL A 354 -8.94 26.92 37.18
N SER A 355 -9.54 27.85 37.93
CA SER A 355 -10.85 28.42 37.58
C SER A 355 -10.84 29.29 36.32
N ARG A 356 -9.68 29.84 35.95
CA ARG A 356 -9.49 30.63 34.72
C ARG A 356 -9.38 29.77 33.45
N LEU A 357 -9.05 28.49 33.58
CA LEU A 357 -8.80 27.60 32.44
C LEU A 357 -10.08 26.94 31.90
N PRO A 358 -10.30 26.95 30.57
CA PRO A 358 -11.43 26.27 29.94
C PRO A 358 -11.28 24.75 30.03
N LYS A 359 -12.41 24.03 29.97
CA LYS A 359 -12.42 22.58 30.11
C LYS A 359 -11.56 21.85 29.08
N TRP A 360 -11.63 22.25 27.80
CA TRP A 360 -10.82 21.61 26.75
C TRP A 360 -9.31 21.65 27.05
N TYR A 361 -8.82 22.70 27.71
CA TYR A 361 -7.41 22.86 28.06
C TYR A 361 -7.06 22.10 29.35
N ARG A 362 -7.95 22.13 30.36
CA ARG A 362 -7.79 21.36 31.60
C ARG A 362 -7.73 19.85 31.35
N ASP A 363 -8.49 19.35 30.37
CA ASP A 363 -8.47 17.94 29.97
C ASP A 363 -7.11 17.50 29.38
N LEU A 364 -6.23 18.45 29.02
CA LEU A 364 -4.87 18.21 28.51
C LEU A 364 -3.78 18.25 29.59
N ILE A 365 -4.13 18.60 30.84
CA ILE A 365 -3.20 18.65 31.97
C ILE A 365 -3.18 17.27 32.67
N PRO A 366 -2.00 16.71 33.02
CA PRO A 366 -1.90 15.46 33.78
C PRO A 366 -2.71 15.50 35.08
N LYS A 367 -3.32 14.37 35.45
CA LYS A 367 -4.05 14.24 36.72
C LYS A 367 -3.08 13.80 37.83
N PRO A 368 -3.20 14.34 39.06
CA PRO A 368 -4.13 15.39 39.50
C PRO A 368 -3.77 16.78 38.95
N VAL A 369 -4.76 17.51 38.43
CA VAL A 369 -4.57 18.78 37.70
C VAL A 369 -3.94 19.86 38.58
N LYS A 370 -4.31 19.91 39.87
CA LYS A 370 -3.84 20.91 40.82
C LYS A 370 -2.31 20.87 41.02
N ASP A 371 -1.74 19.67 40.99
CA ASP A 371 -0.32 19.44 41.27
C ASP A 371 0.54 19.57 40.00
N ASN A 372 -0.08 19.49 38.82
CA ASN A 372 0.60 19.51 37.52
C ASN A 372 0.28 20.74 36.69
N LEU A 373 -0.15 21.84 37.31
CA LEU A 373 -0.55 23.05 36.59
C LEU A 373 0.60 23.65 35.78
N ASP A 374 1.82 23.63 36.34
CA ASP A 374 3.02 24.16 35.71
C ASP A 374 3.50 23.32 34.52
N ALA A 375 3.04 22.06 34.42
CA ALA A 375 3.33 21.19 33.28
C ALA A 375 2.55 21.60 32.02
N GLY A 376 1.51 22.44 32.14
CA GLY A 376 0.67 22.88 31.03
C GLY A 376 -0.06 21.71 30.33
N PRO A 377 -0.37 21.81 29.03
CA PRO A 377 -1.13 20.80 28.29
C PRO A 377 -0.24 19.61 27.89
N ALA A 378 0.45 19.01 28.85
CA ALA A 378 1.46 17.97 28.63
C ALA A 378 0.89 16.62 28.15
N LEU A 379 -0.43 16.39 28.20
CA LEU A 379 -1.05 15.20 27.61
C LEU A 379 -1.28 15.34 26.10
N LEU A 380 -1.04 16.52 25.52
CA LEU A 380 -1.29 16.80 24.12
C LEU A 380 -0.40 15.95 23.21
N THR A 381 -1.03 15.19 22.33
CA THR A 381 -0.34 14.42 21.29
C THR A 381 -0.95 14.69 19.92
N ALA A 382 -0.15 14.52 18.86
CA ALA A 382 -0.60 14.69 17.48
C ALA A 382 -1.70 13.70 17.04
N GLN A 383 -1.99 12.66 17.84
CA GLN A 383 -3.09 11.73 17.57
C GLN A 383 -4.44 12.22 18.11
N MET A 384 -4.43 13.21 19.01
CA MET A 384 -5.66 13.76 19.60
C MET A 384 -6.46 14.57 18.56
N ARG A 385 -7.78 14.57 18.71
CA ARG A 385 -8.71 15.27 17.79
C ARG A 385 -8.50 16.79 17.77
N ILE A 386 -7.93 17.34 18.83
CA ILE A 386 -7.66 18.77 18.94
C ILE A 386 -6.40 19.19 18.16
N ALA A 387 -5.47 18.28 17.88
CA ALA A 387 -4.22 18.62 17.20
C ALA A 387 -4.44 19.18 15.78
N PRO A 388 -5.27 18.57 14.89
CA PRO A 388 -5.60 19.18 13.59
C PRO A 388 -6.26 20.56 13.67
N LYS A 389 -6.97 20.85 14.76
CA LYS A 389 -7.63 22.15 15.00
C LYS A 389 -6.64 23.21 15.43
N LEU A 390 -5.74 22.88 16.37
CA LEU A 390 -4.65 23.77 16.80
C LEU A 390 -3.68 24.08 15.66
N LEU A 391 -3.47 23.12 14.76
CA LEU A 391 -2.67 23.30 13.54
C LEU A 391 -3.40 24.06 12.42
N LYS A 392 -4.69 24.39 12.61
CA LYS A 392 -5.57 25.04 11.63
C LYS A 392 -5.50 24.38 10.25
N LEU A 393 -5.64 23.06 10.22
CA LEU A 393 -5.48 22.31 8.98
C LEU A 393 -6.63 22.56 7.99
N CYS A 394 -6.25 22.70 6.73
CA CYS A 394 -7.11 22.86 5.57
C CYS A 394 -6.96 21.68 4.61
N TRP A 395 -8.07 21.25 4.01
CA TRP A 395 -8.10 20.32 2.89
C TRP A 395 -8.46 21.07 1.60
N GLN A 396 -7.53 21.12 0.64
CA GLN A 396 -7.64 21.90 -0.59
C GLN A 396 -7.96 23.39 -0.29
N GLY A 397 -7.40 23.92 0.80
CA GLY A 397 -7.67 25.29 1.27
C GLY A 397 -8.98 25.49 2.01
N LEU A 398 -9.77 24.44 2.30
CA LEU A 398 -10.99 24.53 3.10
C LEU A 398 -10.77 24.03 4.53
N PRO A 399 -11.31 24.68 5.58
CA PRO A 399 -11.08 24.29 6.97
C PRO A 399 -11.57 22.87 7.28
N LEU A 400 -10.74 22.08 7.96
CA LEU A 400 -11.12 20.75 8.45
C LEU A 400 -12.12 20.86 9.61
N HIS A 401 -13.16 20.04 9.56
CA HIS A 401 -14.16 19.90 10.60
C HIS A 401 -14.29 18.44 11.05
N TYR A 402 -14.52 18.23 12.35
CA TYR A 402 -14.73 16.90 12.92
C TYR A 402 -16.18 16.76 13.42
N ASP A 403 -16.90 15.82 12.82
CA ASP A 403 -18.24 15.41 13.25
C ASP A 403 -18.19 14.11 14.08
N ARG A 404 -19.12 13.94 15.03
CA ARG A 404 -19.14 12.73 15.88
C ARG A 404 -19.47 11.45 15.10
N VAL A 405 -20.35 11.55 14.10
CA VAL A 405 -20.84 10.45 13.27
C VAL A 405 -19.98 10.33 12.01
N LEU A 406 -19.84 11.42 11.25
CA LEU A 406 -19.18 11.45 9.94
C LEU A 406 -17.64 11.53 10.03
N LYS A 407 -17.10 11.82 11.22
CA LYS A 407 -15.66 12.01 11.50
C LYS A 407 -15.06 13.20 10.75
N TRP A 408 -13.84 13.10 10.23
CA TRP A 408 -13.14 14.22 9.60
C TRP A 408 -13.60 14.48 8.16
N GLY A 409 -13.87 15.75 7.85
CA GLY A 409 -14.30 16.23 6.54
C GLY A 409 -14.20 17.74 6.44
N VAL A 410 -14.86 18.29 5.42
CA VAL A 410 -14.98 19.73 5.17
C VAL A 410 -16.46 20.11 5.11
N LEU A 411 -16.80 21.24 5.71
CA LEU A 411 -18.13 21.84 5.60
C LEU A 411 -18.19 22.81 4.43
N ILE A 412 -19.22 22.67 3.58
CA ILE A 412 -19.48 23.57 2.46
C ILE A 412 -20.80 24.29 2.75
N PRO A 413 -20.77 25.62 3.02
CA PRO A 413 -21.96 26.40 3.29
C PRO A 413 -22.78 26.59 2.02
N GLY A 414 -24.11 26.66 2.17
CA GLY A 414 -25.03 26.98 1.08
C GLY A 414 -26.02 25.86 0.79
N ARG A 415 -26.53 25.18 1.82
CA ARG A 415 -27.66 24.26 1.70
C ARG A 415 -28.89 24.85 2.39
N ILE A 416 -30.05 24.69 1.76
CA ILE A 416 -31.34 25.05 2.37
C ILE A 416 -31.73 23.96 3.39
N PRO A 417 -31.94 24.29 4.68
CA PRO A 417 -32.29 23.32 5.70
C PRO A 417 -33.70 22.74 5.43
N GLN A 418 -33.83 21.42 5.61
CA GLN A 418 -35.06 20.68 5.40
C GLN A 418 -35.55 20.12 6.76
N PRO A 419 -36.86 20.17 7.06
CA PRO A 419 -37.96 20.65 6.21
C PRO A 419 -37.98 22.18 6.07
N TYR A 420 -38.44 22.65 4.90
CA TYR A 420 -38.63 24.08 4.62
C TYR A 420 -39.66 24.69 5.57
N GLY A 421 -39.34 25.84 6.19
CA GLY A 421 -40.23 26.54 7.12
C GLY A 421 -40.14 26.14 8.59
N ASP A 422 -39.16 25.32 9.01
CA ASP A 422 -38.94 25.03 10.44
C ASP A 422 -38.55 26.31 11.22
N PRO A 423 -39.31 26.71 12.27
CA PRO A 423 -39.06 27.93 13.05
C PRO A 423 -37.65 28.03 13.67
N ARG A 424 -36.94 26.90 13.80
CA ARG A 424 -35.56 26.84 14.27
C ARG A 424 -34.55 27.43 13.29
N TYR A 425 -34.84 27.40 11.99
CA TYR A 425 -33.91 27.86 10.93
C TYR A 425 -34.43 29.05 10.15
N TYR A 426 -35.72 29.38 10.23
CA TYR A 426 -36.35 30.45 9.47
C TYR A 426 -36.98 31.52 10.38
N THR A 427 -36.97 32.78 9.94
CA THR A 427 -37.74 33.88 10.55
C THR A 427 -39.06 34.07 9.81
N GLU A 428 -40.17 34.19 10.54
CA GLU A 428 -41.47 34.56 9.99
C GLU A 428 -41.47 36.04 9.61
N SER A 429 -41.75 36.35 8.34
CA SER A 429 -42.07 37.72 7.92
C SER A 429 -43.59 37.87 7.80
N PHE A 430 -44.22 38.58 8.73
CA PHE A 430 -45.59 39.03 8.56
C PHE A 430 -45.63 40.25 7.65
N LYS A 431 -46.19 40.11 6.45
CA LYS A 431 -46.68 41.26 5.67
C LYS A 431 -48.17 41.38 5.95
N ASN A 432 -48.55 42.39 6.74
CA ASN A 432 -49.95 42.81 6.83
C ASN A 432 -50.34 43.42 5.48
N THR A 433 -51.23 42.77 4.75
CA THR A 433 -52.06 43.42 3.74
C THR A 433 -53.47 43.48 4.29
N GLU A 434 -53.86 44.69 4.70
CA GLU A 434 -55.23 45.06 5.01
C GLU A 434 -56.13 44.94 3.76
N ASN A 435 -57.43 44.82 4.02
CA ASN A 435 -58.58 44.84 3.11
C ASN A 435 -59.08 43.48 2.62
N THR A 436 -59.99 42.85 3.37
CA THR A 436 -61.36 42.62 2.87
C THR A 436 -62.34 42.39 4.03
N GLU A 437 -63.53 42.96 3.86
CA GLU A 437 -64.61 43.12 4.85
C GLU A 437 -65.30 41.82 5.28
N CYS A 438 -65.89 41.88 6.47
CA CYS A 438 -66.70 40.88 7.13
C CYS A 438 -68.03 40.61 6.40
N ILE A 439 -68.38 39.32 6.23
CA ILE A 439 -69.77 38.86 6.22
C ILE A 439 -69.85 37.61 7.11
N ASP A 440 -70.78 37.66 8.07
CA ASP A 440 -71.01 36.66 9.11
C ASP A 440 -71.90 35.48 8.66
N SER A 441 -71.71 34.40 9.41
CA SER A 441 -72.66 33.33 9.79
C SER A 441 -72.78 32.05 8.95
N ASN A 442 -72.48 30.96 9.68
CA ASN A 442 -73.08 29.62 9.64
C ASN A 442 -72.97 28.80 8.36
N ASP A 443 -72.02 27.87 8.34
CA ASP A 443 -72.34 26.43 8.27
C ASP A 443 -71.07 25.58 8.38
N ALA A 444 -70.95 24.88 9.50
CA ALA A 444 -70.04 23.77 9.67
C ALA A 444 -70.68 22.54 9.02
N GLU A 445 -69.89 21.86 8.16
CA GLU A 445 -70.03 20.50 7.62
C GLU A 445 -70.16 20.42 6.10
N LYS A 446 -68.99 20.35 5.43
CA LYS A 446 -68.64 19.37 4.39
C LYS A 446 -67.30 19.76 3.77
N CYS A 447 -66.23 19.15 4.25
CA CYS A 447 -64.92 19.23 3.62
C CYS A 447 -64.74 18.01 2.70
N SER A 448 -64.82 18.23 1.39
CA SER A 448 -64.10 17.40 0.42
C SER A 448 -63.75 18.18 -0.84
N THR A 449 -62.43 18.24 -1.09
CA THR A 449 -61.76 18.28 -2.40
C THR A 449 -62.07 19.46 -3.33
N ASN A 450 -61.25 20.52 -3.25
CA ASN A 450 -60.44 21.07 -4.35
C ASN A 450 -60.01 22.51 -4.06
N SER A 451 -58.70 22.75 -3.93
CA SER A 451 -58.01 23.91 -4.53
C SER A 451 -56.53 23.93 -4.13
N ASN A 452 -55.67 23.95 -5.16
CA ASN A 452 -54.27 24.27 -5.05
C ASN A 452 -54.11 25.77 -4.70
N VAL A 453 -53.98 26.09 -3.42
CA VAL A 453 -53.39 27.37 -3.00
C VAL A 453 -52.02 27.05 -2.42
N VAL A 454 -50.99 27.26 -3.24
CA VAL A 454 -49.59 27.24 -2.79
C VAL A 454 -49.36 28.53 -2.01
N CYS A 455 -49.42 28.46 -0.69
CA CYS A 455 -49.02 29.57 0.17
C CYS A 455 -47.51 29.77 0.04
N HIS A 456 -47.06 30.84 -0.63
CA HIS A 456 -45.66 31.25 -0.63
C HIS A 456 -45.32 31.88 0.74
N TYR A 457 -44.73 31.07 1.62
CA TYR A 457 -44.00 31.60 2.78
C TYR A 457 -42.62 32.10 2.31
N ASP A 458 -42.45 33.42 2.25
CA ASP A 458 -41.14 34.10 2.14
C ASP A 458 -40.39 33.96 3.48
N SER A 459 -40.01 32.73 3.83
CA SER A 459 -39.27 32.44 5.06
C SER A 459 -37.77 32.67 4.83
N LEU A 460 -37.22 33.75 5.37
CA LEU A 460 -35.77 34.01 5.34
C LEU A 460 -35.05 33.11 6.36
N ILE A 461 -33.95 32.47 5.96
CA ILE A 461 -33.10 31.71 6.91
C ILE A 461 -32.52 32.67 7.95
N ARG A 462 -32.49 32.26 9.22
CA ARG A 462 -31.93 33.04 10.33
C ARG A 462 -30.48 33.45 10.03
N PRO A 463 -30.08 34.70 10.33
CA PRO A 463 -28.72 35.20 10.09
C PRO A 463 -27.64 34.43 10.90
N ILE A 464 -28.05 33.73 11.95
CA ILE A 464 -27.18 32.92 12.81
C ILE A 464 -27.84 31.54 12.97
N ILE A 465 -27.08 30.48 12.68
CA ILE A 465 -27.54 29.10 12.86
C ILE A 465 -26.98 28.58 14.18
N SER A 466 -27.85 28.44 15.16
CA SER A 466 -27.51 27.91 16.47
C SER A 466 -27.40 26.38 16.44
N VAL A 467 -26.26 25.88 16.90
CA VAL A 467 -25.88 24.48 17.00
C VAL A 467 -25.90 24.08 18.47
N VAL A 468 -26.69 23.08 18.83
CA VAL A 468 -26.74 22.56 20.20
C VAL A 468 -25.63 21.53 20.38
N LYS A 469 -24.81 21.71 21.42
CA LYS A 469 -23.73 20.79 21.77
C LYS A 469 -23.82 20.39 23.24
N SER A 470 -23.88 19.09 23.50
CA SER A 470 -23.80 18.55 24.86
C SER A 470 -22.38 18.69 25.41
N THR A 471 -22.24 19.49 26.47
CA THR A 471 -21.03 19.69 27.27
C THR A 471 -21.18 19.02 28.65
N ALA A 472 -20.13 19.03 29.49
CA ALA A 472 -20.25 18.53 30.86
C ALA A 472 -21.04 19.46 31.79
N ALA A 473 -21.31 20.70 31.35
CA ALA A 473 -22.11 21.68 32.07
C ALA A 473 -23.59 21.69 31.63
N GLY A 474 -23.98 20.85 30.65
CA GLY A 474 -25.30 20.81 30.02
C GLY A 474 -25.23 21.00 28.50
N ASP A 475 -26.38 21.08 27.84
CA ASP A 475 -26.46 21.44 26.42
C ASP A 475 -26.19 22.94 26.26
N GLU A 476 -25.09 23.28 25.60
CA GLU A 476 -24.71 24.65 25.27
C GLU A 476 -25.08 24.93 23.82
N THR A 477 -25.72 26.07 23.58
CA THR A 477 -26.08 26.52 22.23
C THR A 477 -24.95 27.40 21.69
N LEU A 478 -24.30 26.97 20.63
CA LEU A 478 -23.18 27.65 19.98
C LEU A 478 -23.59 28.18 18.62
N ASP A 479 -23.05 29.31 18.20
CA ASP A 479 -23.35 29.89 16.89
C ASP A 479 -22.36 29.37 15.84
N PHE A 480 -22.87 28.84 14.72
CA PHE A 480 -22.02 28.37 13.63
C PHE A 480 -21.42 29.58 12.87
N PRO A 481 -20.08 29.68 12.70
CA PRO A 481 -19.42 30.81 12.04
C PRO A 481 -19.56 30.75 10.51
N TYR A 482 -20.79 30.95 10.03
CA TYR A 482 -21.17 30.75 8.63
C TYR A 482 -20.33 31.60 7.67
N GLY A 483 -20.16 32.90 7.96
CA GLY A 483 -19.39 33.83 7.12
C GLY A 483 -17.92 33.44 6.98
N ALA A 484 -17.30 32.90 8.04
CA ALA A 484 -15.91 32.47 8.00
C ALA A 484 -15.71 31.28 7.05
N TYR A 485 -16.55 30.24 7.15
CA TYR A 485 -16.53 29.10 6.23
C TYR A 485 -16.83 29.51 4.78
N LEU A 486 -17.74 30.46 4.58
CA LEU A 486 -18.07 30.98 3.26
C LEU A 486 -16.89 31.67 2.59
N ASN A 487 -16.14 32.49 3.34
CA ASN A 487 -14.95 33.16 2.81
C ASN A 487 -13.89 32.18 2.30
N TYR A 488 -13.65 31.09 3.04
CA TYR A 488 -12.75 30.02 2.57
C TYR A 488 -13.27 29.33 1.31
N TRP A 489 -14.58 29.07 1.23
CA TRP A 489 -15.20 28.47 0.05
C TRP A 489 -15.11 29.39 -1.17
N LEU A 490 -15.43 30.68 -1.03
CA LEU A 490 -15.31 31.67 -2.10
C LEU A 490 -13.85 31.80 -2.60
N ALA A 491 -12.88 31.77 -1.69
CA ALA A 491 -11.47 31.78 -2.03
C ALA A 491 -11.03 30.51 -2.81
N ASP A 492 -11.52 29.33 -2.42
CA ASP A 492 -11.26 28.07 -3.14
C ASP A 492 -11.92 28.06 -4.53
N VAL A 493 -13.16 28.53 -4.65
CA VAL A 493 -13.85 28.71 -5.94
C VAL A 493 -13.05 29.64 -6.85
N LYS A 494 -12.57 30.78 -6.33
CA LYS A 494 -11.69 31.70 -7.06
C LYS A 494 -10.41 31.01 -7.53
N ARG A 495 -9.75 30.25 -6.64
CA ARG A 495 -8.51 29.52 -6.96
C ARG A 495 -8.74 28.48 -8.07
N ARG A 496 -9.80 27.68 -7.97
CA ARG A 496 -10.13 26.63 -8.97
C ARG A 496 -10.49 27.20 -10.33
N LEU A 497 -11.16 28.35 -10.37
CA LEU A 497 -11.50 29.01 -11.61
C LEU A 497 -10.29 29.67 -12.28
N LEU A 498 -9.32 30.17 -11.50
CA LEU A 498 -8.11 30.83 -12.02
C LEU A 498 -6.94 29.87 -12.32
N ALA A 499 -6.84 28.72 -11.65
CA ALA A 499 -5.73 27.78 -11.82
C ALA A 499 -5.66 27.15 -13.23
N ASP A 500 -6.77 27.07 -13.96
CA ASP A 500 -6.79 26.59 -15.35
C ASP A 500 -6.19 27.58 -16.34
N PHE A 501 -5.84 28.81 -15.90
CA PHE A 501 -5.48 29.94 -16.79
C PHE A 501 -3.97 30.24 -16.86
N GLN A 502 -3.09 29.40 -16.32
CA GLN A 502 -1.64 29.57 -16.49
C GLN A 502 -1.08 28.72 -17.64
N LEU A 503 -1.26 29.21 -18.86
CA LEU A 503 -0.36 28.98 -20.01
C LEU A 503 -0.46 30.18 -20.96
N ASN A 504 0.61 30.98 -20.94
CA ASN A 504 1.03 32.04 -21.88
C ASN A 504 0.51 33.49 -21.70
N GLN A 505 1.46 34.33 -21.28
CA GLN A 505 1.76 35.72 -21.66
C GLN A 505 1.01 36.91 -21.03
N SER A 506 1.84 37.69 -20.32
CA SER A 506 1.92 39.16 -20.22
C SER A 506 0.82 39.99 -20.89
N THR A 507 -0.11 40.50 -20.09
CA THR A 507 -0.77 41.79 -20.35
C THR A 507 -0.86 42.60 -19.06
N SER A 508 -0.49 43.86 -19.20
CA SER A 508 -0.44 44.91 -18.20
C SER A 508 -1.83 45.37 -17.76
N SER A 509 -2.00 45.53 -16.44
CA SER A 509 -2.77 46.57 -15.74
C SER A 509 -4.13 47.01 -16.30
N SER A 510 -5.22 46.41 -15.80
CA SER A 510 -6.42 47.12 -15.28
C SER A 510 -7.37 46.11 -14.62
N ASP A 511 -7.55 46.25 -13.31
CA ASP A 511 -8.31 45.35 -12.44
C ASP A 511 -9.84 45.45 -12.63
N ASN A 512 -10.48 44.36 -13.09
CA ASN A 512 -11.89 44.08 -12.84
C ASN A 512 -12.06 42.61 -12.41
N PHE A 513 -12.47 42.40 -11.15
CA PHE A 513 -12.66 41.09 -10.51
C PHE A 513 -13.64 40.15 -11.24
N SER A 514 -14.61 40.72 -11.97
CA SER A 514 -15.62 39.96 -12.75
C SER A 514 -15.06 39.39 -14.06
N ASP A 515 -14.14 40.10 -14.71
CA ASP A 515 -13.75 39.82 -16.09
C ASP A 515 -12.77 38.64 -16.16
N SER A 516 -11.85 38.53 -15.19
CA SER A 516 -10.90 37.42 -15.11
C SER A 516 -11.58 36.05 -14.87
N LEU A 517 -12.64 36.00 -14.04
CA LEU A 517 -13.38 34.76 -13.74
C LEU A 517 -14.26 34.32 -14.91
N ALA A 518 -14.88 35.28 -15.60
CA ALA A 518 -15.73 35.01 -16.76
C ALA A 518 -14.92 34.58 -17.98
N VAL A 519 -13.73 35.16 -18.18
CA VAL A 519 -12.78 34.73 -19.22
C VAL A 519 -12.34 33.28 -18.97
N ALA A 520 -11.96 32.90 -17.74
CA ALA A 520 -11.55 31.53 -17.42
C ALA A 520 -12.69 30.49 -17.58
N TYR A 521 -13.92 30.82 -17.16
CA TYR A 521 -15.10 29.95 -17.33
C TYR A 521 -15.43 29.69 -18.81
N SER A 522 -15.24 30.70 -19.67
CA SER A 522 -15.57 30.61 -21.10
C SER A 522 -14.65 29.73 -21.95
N HIS A 523 -13.48 29.34 -21.44
CA HIS A 523 -12.49 28.52 -22.18
C HIS A 523 -12.54 27.02 -21.83
N ARG A 524 -13.45 26.57 -20.96
CA ARG A 524 -13.61 25.15 -20.64
C ARG A 524 -14.26 24.37 -21.80
N ILE A 525 -13.60 23.31 -22.25
CA ILE A 525 -14.02 22.44 -23.36
C ILE A 525 -15.26 21.64 -22.90
N LYS A 526 -16.45 22.18 -23.20
CA LYS A 526 -17.81 21.75 -22.81
C LYS A 526 -18.16 21.92 -21.31
N PRO A 527 -19.07 22.83 -20.94
CA PRO A 527 -19.68 22.81 -19.60
C PRO A 527 -20.57 21.56 -19.48
N ASP A 528 -20.32 20.74 -18.47
CA ASP A 528 -21.21 19.63 -18.10
C ASP A 528 -22.50 20.22 -17.52
N ILE A 529 -23.66 19.58 -17.75
CA ILE A 529 -24.98 20.02 -17.24
C ILE A 529 -24.97 20.22 -15.70
N ARG A 530 -24.02 19.57 -15.03
CA ARG A 530 -23.76 19.71 -13.60
C ARG A 530 -23.21 21.07 -13.16
N ASP A 531 -22.39 21.75 -13.96
CA ASP A 531 -21.85 23.06 -13.58
C ASP A 531 -22.94 24.13 -13.58
N ALA A 532 -23.88 24.05 -14.53
CA ALA A 532 -25.08 24.89 -14.55
C ALA A 532 -25.98 24.62 -13.34
N ASN A 533 -26.20 23.35 -12.98
CA ASN A 533 -26.98 22.97 -11.80
C ASN A 533 -26.30 23.42 -10.49
N LEU A 534 -24.97 23.30 -10.39
CA LEU A 534 -24.20 23.72 -9.22
C LEU A 534 -24.18 25.25 -9.08
N LEU A 535 -24.13 25.99 -10.19
CA LEU A 535 -24.25 27.45 -10.21
C LEU A 535 -25.68 27.92 -9.90
N ASP A 536 -26.70 27.19 -10.37
CA ASP A 536 -28.11 27.46 -10.04
C ASP A 536 -28.40 27.15 -8.56
N GLU A 537 -27.80 26.09 -8.01
CA GLU A 537 -27.89 25.74 -6.59
C GLU A 537 -27.12 26.75 -5.73
N LEU A 538 -25.90 27.13 -6.12
CA LEU A 538 -25.12 28.18 -5.47
C LEU A 538 -25.87 29.53 -5.49
N LYS A 539 -26.48 29.90 -6.62
CA LYS A 539 -27.29 31.11 -6.75
C LYS A 539 -28.51 31.09 -5.83
N ARG A 540 -29.28 30.01 -5.83
CA ARG A 540 -30.42 29.82 -4.92
C ARG A 540 -29.97 29.88 -3.46
N SER A 541 -28.82 29.32 -3.14
CA SER A 541 -28.28 29.36 -1.79
C SER A 541 -27.81 30.76 -1.40
N ILE A 542 -27.20 31.54 -2.31
CA ILE A 542 -26.83 32.95 -2.08
C ILE A 542 -28.04 33.83 -1.78
N GLU A 543 -29.16 33.61 -2.48
CA GLU A 543 -30.39 34.37 -2.26
C GLU A 543 -30.95 34.17 -0.83
N VAL A 544 -30.79 32.97 -0.27
CA VAL A 544 -31.29 32.60 1.07
C VAL A 544 -30.17 32.60 2.14
N MET A 545 -28.94 33.03 1.80
CA MET A 545 -27.81 33.02 2.72
C MET A 545 -27.93 34.07 3.84
N PRO A 546 -27.46 33.76 5.07
CA PRO A 546 -27.44 34.67 6.20
C PRO A 546 -26.31 35.71 6.09
N LEU A 547 -26.29 36.49 5.01
CA LEU A 547 -25.27 37.50 4.72
C LEU A 547 -25.90 38.90 4.65
N GLU A 548 -25.06 39.93 4.75
CA GLU A 548 -25.50 41.30 4.53
C GLU A 548 -26.10 41.47 3.12
N LYS A 549 -27.08 42.36 2.99
CA LYS A 549 -27.85 42.54 1.75
C LYS A 549 -26.94 42.91 0.57
N GLU A 550 -25.92 43.71 0.83
CA GLU A 550 -24.93 44.16 -0.16
C GLU A 550 -24.04 43.00 -0.64
N GLU A 551 -23.61 42.11 0.26
CA GLU A 551 -22.80 40.94 -0.09
C GLU A 551 -23.60 39.93 -0.93
N ARG A 552 -24.88 39.70 -0.61
CA ARG A 552 -25.77 38.85 -1.41
C ARG A 552 -25.96 39.39 -2.81
N GLN A 553 -26.18 40.69 -2.95
CA GLN A 553 -26.36 41.34 -4.24
C GLN A 553 -25.08 41.29 -5.08
N ARG A 554 -23.91 41.49 -4.46
CA ARG A 554 -22.60 41.38 -5.12
C ARG A 554 -22.29 39.97 -5.60
N LEU A 555 -22.58 38.95 -4.80
CA LEU A 555 -22.36 37.55 -5.16
C LEU A 555 -23.33 37.09 -6.27
N ALA A 556 -24.61 37.48 -6.18
CA ALA A 556 -25.62 37.17 -7.18
C ALA A 556 -25.33 37.86 -8.53
N SER A 557 -24.88 39.12 -8.51
CA SER A 557 -24.49 39.84 -9.73
C SER A 557 -23.26 39.21 -10.39
N THR A 558 -22.26 38.82 -9.60
CA THR A 558 -21.06 38.13 -10.11
C THR A 558 -21.41 36.83 -10.84
N ILE A 559 -22.29 35.99 -10.28
CA ILE A 559 -22.75 34.74 -10.92
C ILE A 559 -23.54 35.02 -12.21
N SER A 560 -24.43 36.03 -12.20
CA SER A 560 -25.19 36.41 -13.38
C SER A 560 -24.28 36.90 -14.52
N THR A 561 -23.19 37.59 -14.18
CA THR A 561 -22.21 38.10 -15.14
C THR A 561 -21.42 36.96 -15.79
N ILE A 562 -20.99 35.98 -14.99
CA ILE A 562 -20.31 34.75 -15.48
C ILE A 562 -21.19 33.99 -16.47
N ARG A 563 -22.50 33.84 -16.16
CA ARG A 563 -23.47 33.14 -17.01
C ARG A 563 -23.66 33.83 -18.36
N LYS A 564 -23.87 35.16 -18.33
CA LYS A 564 -24.13 35.96 -19.54
C LYS A 564 -22.93 35.95 -20.49
N LEU A 565 -21.71 36.02 -19.96
CA LEU A 565 -20.47 35.94 -20.74
C LEU A 565 -20.22 34.53 -21.30
N GLY A 566 -20.55 33.48 -20.55
CA GLY A 566 -20.49 32.10 -21.04
C GLY A 566 -21.48 31.81 -22.18
N GLU A 567 -22.70 32.34 -22.08
CA GLU A 567 -23.74 32.21 -23.13
C GLU A 567 -23.36 32.98 -24.41
N GLN A 568 -22.83 34.20 -24.31
CA GLN A 568 -22.41 35.01 -25.46
C GLN A 568 -21.27 34.37 -26.28
N LYS A 569 -20.28 33.76 -25.63
CA LYS A 569 -19.21 33.04 -26.33
C LYS A 569 -19.66 31.70 -26.92
N ARG A 570 -20.63 31.01 -26.29
CA ARG A 570 -21.26 29.80 -26.86
C ARG A 570 -21.94 30.11 -28.19
N PHE A 571 -22.67 31.23 -28.27
CA PHE A 571 -23.23 31.73 -29.53
C PHE A 571 -22.16 32.01 -30.60
N GLN A 572 -21.02 32.64 -30.23
CA GLN A 572 -19.93 32.87 -31.19
C GLN A 572 -19.24 31.57 -31.67
N MET A 573 -19.13 30.55 -30.80
CA MET A 573 -18.52 29.26 -31.13
C MET A 573 -19.45 28.37 -31.95
N ASP A 574 -20.75 28.38 -31.64
CA ASP A 574 -21.80 27.71 -32.41
C ASP A 574 -21.98 28.36 -33.79
N SER A 575 -21.84 29.69 -33.93
CA SER A 575 -21.80 30.36 -35.24
C SER A 575 -20.55 30.00 -36.06
N LYS A 576 -19.37 29.86 -35.44
CA LYS A 576 -18.15 29.34 -36.11
C LYS A 576 -18.27 27.87 -36.48
N LEU A 577 -18.94 27.05 -35.67
CA LEU A 577 -19.23 25.64 -35.99
C LEU A 577 -20.30 25.52 -37.08
N GLN A 578 -21.26 26.44 -37.16
CA GLN A 578 -22.23 26.54 -38.26
C GLN A 578 -21.57 26.96 -39.58
N GLU A 579 -20.58 27.86 -39.57
CA GLU A 579 -19.77 28.16 -40.77
C GLU A 579 -18.94 26.96 -41.24
N ILE A 580 -18.44 26.12 -40.33
CA ILE A 580 -17.73 24.88 -40.66
C ILE A 580 -18.69 23.77 -41.14
N ASN A 581 -19.88 23.69 -40.57
CA ASN A 581 -20.89 22.68 -40.93
C ASN A 581 -21.64 22.99 -42.23
N ASN A 582 -21.68 24.25 -42.69
CA ASN A 582 -22.30 24.61 -43.96
C ASN A 582 -21.59 24.04 -45.21
N ASN A 583 -20.40 23.42 -45.05
CA ASN A 583 -19.71 22.73 -46.14
C ASN A 583 -19.77 21.19 -46.07
N ASN A 584 -20.48 20.59 -45.11
CA ASN A 584 -20.66 19.14 -45.06
C ASN A 584 -22.09 18.79 -44.64
N HIS A 585 -23.01 18.80 -45.61
CA HIS A 585 -24.28 18.12 -45.48
C HIS A 585 -24.06 16.60 -45.48
N ASN A 586 -23.89 16.04 -44.29
CA ASN A 586 -24.29 14.68 -43.94
C ASN A 586 -24.24 14.54 -42.41
N GLU A 587 -25.41 14.59 -41.78
CA GLU A 587 -25.55 14.19 -40.37
C GLU A 587 -25.10 12.73 -40.22
N LEU A 588 -24.09 12.51 -39.38
CA LEU A 588 -23.42 11.23 -39.29
C LEU A 588 -24.21 10.24 -38.44
N ILE A 589 -24.55 9.11 -39.07
CA ILE A 589 -25.29 7.94 -38.57
C ILE A 589 -24.79 7.38 -37.21
N TYR A 590 -23.59 7.75 -36.74
CA TYR A 590 -22.99 7.19 -35.52
C TYR A 590 -23.69 7.61 -34.21
N GLU A 591 -24.44 8.72 -34.19
CA GLU A 591 -25.11 9.17 -32.95
C GLU A 591 -26.36 8.35 -32.60
N LYS A 592 -26.94 7.62 -33.56
CA LYS A 592 -28.14 6.78 -33.36
C LYS A 592 -27.86 5.28 -33.34
N VAL A 593 -26.59 4.89 -33.23
CA VAL A 593 -26.15 3.48 -33.20
C VAL A 593 -26.77 2.70 -32.04
N GLY A 594 -27.01 3.34 -30.89
CA GLY A 594 -27.69 2.71 -29.76
C GLY A 594 -29.15 2.37 -30.03
N GLU A 595 -29.87 3.18 -30.82
CA GLU A 595 -31.26 2.92 -31.22
C GLU A 595 -31.33 1.88 -32.36
N LEU A 596 -30.34 1.91 -33.26
CA LEU A 596 -30.18 0.95 -34.35
C LEU A 596 -29.92 -0.47 -33.83
N GLN A 597 -29.12 -0.59 -32.78
CA GLN A 597 -28.87 -1.87 -32.10
C GLN A 597 -30.08 -2.38 -31.30
N ALA A 598 -30.93 -1.49 -30.79
CA ALA A 598 -32.10 -1.87 -30.00
C ALA A 598 -33.32 -2.28 -30.85
N GLN A 599 -33.48 -1.72 -32.05
CA GLN A 599 -34.68 -1.89 -32.87
C GLN A 599 -34.47 -2.72 -34.15
N GLY A 600 -33.22 -3.04 -34.51
CA GLY A 600 -32.92 -3.90 -35.66
C GLY A 600 -33.50 -3.35 -36.98
N SER A 601 -34.09 -4.20 -37.81
CA SER A 601 -34.67 -3.79 -39.10
C SER A 601 -35.84 -2.80 -38.99
N ALA A 602 -36.55 -2.79 -37.85
CA ALA A 602 -37.62 -1.83 -37.58
C ALA A 602 -37.11 -0.38 -37.45
N PHE A 603 -35.81 -0.20 -37.22
CA PHE A 603 -35.13 1.09 -37.22
C PHE A 603 -35.28 1.83 -38.56
N TRP A 604 -35.42 1.12 -39.68
CA TRP A 604 -35.49 1.70 -41.03
C TRP A 604 -36.92 1.95 -41.54
N LEU A 605 -37.94 1.48 -40.81
CA LEU A 605 -39.35 1.52 -41.24
C LEU A 605 -40.15 2.70 -40.66
N ASN A 606 -39.53 3.55 -39.83
CA ASN A 606 -40.21 4.67 -39.18
C ASN A 606 -40.10 5.95 -40.05
N SER A 607 -41.17 6.28 -40.76
CA SER A 607 -41.26 7.38 -41.72
C SER A 607 -41.18 8.77 -41.11
N ASN A 608 -41.40 8.92 -39.79
CA ASN A 608 -41.38 10.22 -39.09
C ASN A 608 -39.97 10.65 -38.64
N ARG A 609 -38.92 10.03 -39.18
CA ARG A 609 -37.52 10.26 -38.75
C ARG A 609 -36.93 11.59 -39.23
N PHE A 610 -37.41 12.14 -40.33
CA PHE A 610 -36.85 13.33 -40.96
C PHE A 610 -37.67 14.61 -40.73
N ASP A 611 -38.74 14.55 -39.92
CA ASP A 611 -39.56 15.72 -39.62
C ASP A 611 -38.91 16.59 -38.54
N HIS A 612 -38.19 17.61 -38.98
CA HIS A 612 -37.79 18.75 -38.17
C HIS A 612 -38.94 19.76 -38.08
N ASN A 613 -39.92 19.50 -37.20
CA ASN A 613 -40.83 20.57 -36.80
C ASN A 613 -40.94 20.68 -35.27
N SER A 614 -40.38 21.78 -34.79
CA SER A 614 -40.33 22.24 -33.41
C SER A 614 -41.68 22.82 -32.98
N SER A 615 -42.41 22.12 -32.13
CA SER A 615 -43.30 22.72 -31.11
C SER A 615 -44.00 21.60 -30.36
N ASN A 616 -43.57 21.33 -29.12
CA ASN A 616 -44.33 20.72 -28.00
C ASN A 616 -43.39 19.93 -27.07
N TYR A 617 -42.48 20.62 -26.39
CA TYR A 617 -41.78 20.04 -25.24
C TYR A 617 -42.62 20.20 -23.97
N SER A 618 -43.54 19.27 -23.77
CA SER A 618 -44.18 19.05 -22.47
C SER A 618 -43.32 18.13 -21.59
N SER A 619 -42.79 18.72 -20.51
CA SER A 619 -42.63 18.23 -19.12
C SER A 619 -42.37 16.73 -18.76
N LYS A 620 -41.90 15.86 -19.65
CA LYS A 620 -41.57 14.45 -19.29
C LYS A 620 -40.11 14.18 -18.90
N TYR A 621 -39.34 15.21 -18.52
CA TYR A 621 -37.96 15.07 -18.03
C TYR A 621 -37.81 15.04 -16.50
N ARG A 622 -38.88 14.85 -15.72
CA ARG A 622 -38.82 14.80 -14.24
C ARG A 622 -38.83 13.42 -13.59
N ARG A 623 -38.74 12.32 -14.36
CA ARG A 623 -38.61 10.97 -13.78
C ARG A 623 -37.58 10.13 -14.52
N ARG A 624 -36.31 10.52 -14.41
CA ARG A 624 -35.20 9.57 -14.47
C ARG A 624 -34.40 9.74 -13.19
N ASN A 625 -34.40 8.68 -12.41
CA ASN A 625 -33.66 8.43 -11.18
C ASN A 625 -32.52 9.43 -10.95
N THR A 626 -32.73 10.35 -10.00
CA THR A 626 -31.65 10.90 -9.21
C THR A 626 -30.96 9.74 -8.50
N VAL A 627 -29.98 9.13 -9.15
CA VAL A 627 -28.95 8.38 -8.45
C VAL A 627 -28.29 9.41 -7.53
N ARG A 628 -28.68 9.43 -6.26
CA ARG A 628 -27.96 10.16 -5.22
C ARG A 628 -26.56 9.56 -5.18
N TYR A 629 -25.56 10.29 -5.65
CA TYR A 629 -24.18 9.91 -5.44
C TYR A 629 -23.87 10.00 -3.93
N ALA A 630 -22.97 9.13 -3.45
CA ALA A 630 -22.54 9.05 -2.05
C ALA A 630 -21.68 10.24 -1.57
N VAL A 631 -21.79 11.42 -2.19
CA VAL A 631 -20.91 12.57 -1.94
C VAL A 631 -21.62 13.82 -1.40
N ASP A 632 -22.94 13.83 -1.31
CA ASP A 632 -23.70 14.94 -0.72
C ASP A 632 -24.30 14.55 0.64
N THR A 633 -23.41 14.13 1.55
CA THR A 633 -23.81 13.82 2.93
C THR A 633 -24.19 15.13 3.63
N VAL A 634 -25.39 15.18 4.19
CA VAL A 634 -25.84 16.31 5.00
C VAL A 634 -25.18 16.22 6.37
N ASN A 635 -24.62 17.32 6.87
CA ASN A 635 -24.15 17.31 8.25
C ASN A 635 -25.36 17.18 9.20
N PRO A 636 -25.38 16.19 10.12
CA PRO A 636 -26.53 15.94 10.99
C PRO A 636 -26.75 17.04 12.02
N VAL A 637 -25.71 17.83 12.33
CA VAL A 637 -25.71 18.89 13.33
C VAL A 637 -25.90 20.28 12.69
N ILE A 638 -25.40 20.47 11.46
CA ILE A 638 -25.42 21.74 10.72
C ILE A 638 -26.15 21.52 9.38
N PRO A 639 -27.49 21.53 9.36
CA PRO A 639 -28.27 21.13 8.18
C PRO A 639 -28.15 22.09 6.99
N THR A 640 -27.59 23.28 7.22
CA THR A 640 -27.33 24.33 6.22
C THR A 640 -25.99 24.17 5.49
N CYS A 641 -25.21 23.14 5.85
CA CYS A 641 -23.94 22.81 5.22
C CYS A 641 -23.97 21.40 4.62
N TRP A 642 -23.31 21.26 3.47
CA TRP A 642 -22.91 19.95 2.97
C TRP A 642 -21.65 19.47 3.69
N PHE A 643 -21.55 18.17 3.93
CA PHE A 643 -20.37 17.54 4.52
C PHE A 643 -19.64 16.72 3.47
N LYS A 644 -18.44 17.18 3.09
CA LYS A 644 -17.56 16.46 2.18
C LYS A 644 -16.56 15.63 2.97
N HIS A 645 -16.67 14.31 2.86
CA HIS A 645 -15.71 13.39 3.47
C HIS A 645 -14.31 13.56 2.89
N LEU A 646 -13.30 13.39 3.75
CA LEU A 646 -11.93 13.18 3.30
C LEU A 646 -11.80 11.84 2.54
N PRO A 647 -10.84 11.72 1.60
CA PRO A 647 -10.63 10.46 0.89
C PRO A 647 -10.22 9.34 1.85
N HIS A 648 -10.83 8.17 1.71
CA HIS A 648 -10.54 7.00 2.52
C HIS A 648 -10.05 5.85 1.61
N GLU A 649 -9.01 5.12 2.04
CA GLU A 649 -8.35 4.09 1.22
C GLU A 649 -9.30 2.94 0.82
N SER A 650 -10.22 2.57 1.72
CA SER A 650 -11.20 1.50 1.50
C SER A 650 -12.45 1.91 0.69
N GLY A 651 -12.54 3.16 0.22
CA GLY A 651 -13.68 3.64 -0.58
C GLY A 651 -14.13 5.07 -0.27
N THR A 652 -14.83 5.70 -1.21
CA THR A 652 -15.35 7.07 -1.09
C THR A 652 -16.51 7.17 -0.09
N GLY A 653 -16.55 8.23 0.72
CA GLY A 653 -17.64 8.50 1.67
C GLY A 653 -17.51 7.78 3.03
N LEU A 654 -16.44 7.00 3.23
CA LEU A 654 -16.17 6.35 4.52
C LEU A 654 -15.58 7.34 5.55
N PRO A 655 -15.87 7.16 6.85
CA PRO A 655 -15.40 8.06 7.90
C PRO A 655 -13.88 7.97 8.08
N VAL A 656 -13.20 9.12 8.08
CA VAL A 656 -11.75 9.20 8.35
C VAL A 656 -11.50 9.46 9.83
N GLY A 657 -10.77 8.57 10.49
CA GLY A 657 -10.48 8.68 11.92
C GLY A 657 -9.46 9.78 12.28
N SER A 658 -8.41 9.97 11.48
CA SER A 658 -7.40 11.02 11.69
C SER A 658 -6.81 11.52 10.37
N PRO A 659 -6.79 12.84 10.12
CA PRO A 659 -6.17 13.45 8.94
C PRO A 659 -4.64 13.44 9.01
N LEU A 660 -4.06 13.05 10.16
CA LEU A 660 -2.62 12.92 10.39
C LEU A 660 -2.14 11.45 10.36
N SER A 661 -2.95 10.58 9.76
CA SER A 661 -2.63 9.16 9.53
C SER A 661 -1.74 8.98 8.28
N ARG A 662 -1.18 7.78 8.11
CA ARG A 662 -0.21 7.50 7.02
C ARG A 662 -0.79 7.72 5.62
N SER A 663 -2.07 7.45 5.41
CA SER A 663 -2.75 7.62 4.11
C SER A 663 -2.71 9.08 3.60
N PHE A 664 -2.63 10.06 4.52
CA PHE A 664 -2.64 11.49 4.20
C PHE A 664 -1.25 12.09 3.92
N GLN A 665 -0.16 11.33 4.08
CA GLN A 665 1.21 11.83 3.86
C GLN A 665 1.41 12.35 2.44
N SER A 666 0.93 11.59 1.44
CA SER A 666 0.99 12.03 0.04
C SER A 666 0.16 13.29 -0.24
N HIS A 667 -0.85 13.55 0.60
CA HIS A 667 -1.67 14.76 0.53
C HIS A 667 -0.98 15.96 1.18
N ILE A 668 -0.20 15.74 2.25
CA ILE A 668 0.66 16.77 2.85
C ILE A 668 1.76 17.18 1.86
N ALA A 669 2.47 16.20 1.28
CA ALA A 669 3.53 16.46 0.31
C ALA A 669 3.03 17.12 -1.00
N SER A 670 1.77 16.90 -1.38
CA SER A 670 1.14 17.58 -2.53
C SER A 670 0.45 18.89 -2.15
N HIS A 671 0.65 19.39 -0.93
CA HIS A 671 -0.01 20.59 -0.38
C HIS A 671 -1.54 20.58 -0.50
N ARG A 672 -2.16 19.38 -0.54
CA ARG A 672 -3.62 19.21 -0.43
C ARG A 672 -4.09 19.28 1.01
N LEU A 673 -3.25 18.85 1.95
CA LEU A 673 -3.46 19.00 3.39
C LEU A 673 -2.35 19.89 3.94
N HIS A 674 -2.69 21.10 4.39
CA HIS A 674 -1.73 22.11 4.84
C HIS A 674 -2.35 22.98 5.93
N SER A 675 -1.55 23.79 6.63
CA SER A 675 -2.09 24.79 7.57
C SER A 675 -2.69 25.98 6.83
N ALA A 676 -3.66 26.66 7.43
CA ALA A 676 -4.31 27.85 6.86
C ALA A 676 -3.33 28.99 6.54
N ASP A 677 -2.22 29.10 7.27
CA ASP A 677 -1.21 30.16 7.10
C ASP A 677 -0.23 29.90 5.93
N PHE A 678 -0.46 28.87 5.12
CA PHE A 678 0.40 28.49 3.99
C PHE A 678 0.24 29.43 2.78
N ASN A 679 1.32 30.11 2.38
CA ASN A 679 1.41 30.91 1.15
C ASN A 679 2.26 30.20 0.07
N PRO A 680 1.73 29.89 -1.12
CA PRO A 680 2.45 29.14 -2.16
C PRO A 680 3.52 29.95 -2.92
N THR A 681 3.62 31.27 -2.73
CA THR A 681 4.62 32.15 -3.38
C THR A 681 5.97 32.18 -2.66
N ASP A 682 6.03 31.71 -1.42
CA ASP A 682 7.27 31.64 -0.65
C ASP A 682 8.05 30.36 -1.04
N THR A 683 8.72 30.42 -2.18
CA THR A 683 9.67 29.38 -2.58
C THR A 683 10.87 29.44 -1.64
N ILE A 684 11.22 28.30 -1.04
CA ILE A 684 12.41 28.11 -0.21
C ILE A 684 13.64 28.35 -1.11
N SER A 685 14.20 29.57 -1.08
CA SER A 685 15.55 29.81 -1.58
C SER A 685 16.52 29.16 -0.60
N VAL A 686 17.16 28.07 -1.02
CA VAL A 686 18.21 27.39 -0.27
C VAL A 686 19.47 28.27 -0.28
N ASN A 687 19.53 29.26 0.61
CA ASN A 687 20.77 29.95 0.98
C ASN A 687 20.97 29.81 2.49
N THR A 688 22.03 29.11 2.86
CA THR A 688 22.24 28.45 4.16
C THR A 688 22.67 29.40 5.31
N GLU A 689 22.74 30.72 5.11
CA GLU A 689 23.39 31.60 6.09
C GLU A 689 22.44 32.53 6.88
N THR A 690 21.18 32.69 6.49
CA THR A 690 20.25 33.66 7.13
C THR A 690 19.11 32.99 7.91
N ILE A 691 19.43 32.06 8.81
CA ILE A 691 18.41 31.41 9.68
C ILE A 691 18.13 32.21 10.97
N LYS A 692 18.88 33.27 11.30
CA LYS A 692 18.77 33.87 12.64
C LYS A 692 17.67 34.92 12.88
N LEU A 693 17.08 35.58 11.88
CA LEU A 693 16.20 36.74 12.12
C LEU A 693 15.05 36.92 11.10
N LYS A 694 14.13 35.94 10.99
CA LYS A 694 12.79 36.17 10.38
C LYS A 694 11.68 35.57 11.25
N PRO A 695 10.49 36.21 11.34
CA PRO A 695 9.38 35.69 12.10
C PRO A 695 8.95 34.35 11.50
N VAL A 696 9.07 33.33 12.34
CA VAL A 696 8.51 31.98 12.28
C VAL A 696 7.41 31.78 11.22
N MET A 697 7.79 31.55 9.96
CA MET A 697 6.88 31.00 8.96
C MET A 697 6.45 29.58 9.39
N GLY A 698 5.13 29.34 9.40
CA GLY A 698 4.42 28.06 9.54
C GLY A 698 4.96 27.05 10.57
N LEU A 699 4.74 27.27 11.88
CA LEU A 699 5.00 26.22 12.90
C LEU A 699 4.20 24.94 12.61
N ALA A 700 2.96 25.11 12.16
CA ALA A 700 2.06 24.01 11.87
C ALA A 700 2.50 23.18 10.65
N ASP A 701 2.93 23.83 9.57
CA ASP A 701 3.43 23.12 8.38
C ASP A 701 4.74 22.41 8.65
N ARG A 702 5.67 23.04 9.40
CA ARG A 702 6.89 22.36 9.87
C ARG A 702 6.56 21.10 10.68
N LEU A 703 5.54 21.16 11.55
CA LEU A 703 5.11 20.00 12.33
C LEU A 703 4.53 18.88 11.46
N LEU A 704 3.80 19.22 10.40
CA LEU A 704 3.31 18.25 9.41
C LEU A 704 4.48 17.57 8.70
N HIS A 705 5.46 18.34 8.24
CA HIS A 705 6.67 17.82 7.60
C HIS A 705 7.45 16.92 8.57
N ASP A 706 7.83 17.42 9.76
CA ASP A 706 8.56 16.66 10.79
C ASP A 706 7.88 15.30 11.09
N ARG A 707 6.54 15.30 11.13
CA ARG A 707 5.77 14.07 11.31
C ARG A 707 5.94 13.11 10.13
N VAL A 708 5.87 13.61 8.89
CA VAL A 708 6.12 12.79 7.69
C VAL A 708 7.53 12.19 7.75
N HIS A 709 8.55 12.99 8.07
CA HIS A 709 9.94 12.54 8.23
C HIS A 709 10.06 11.40 9.27
N ALA A 710 9.38 11.51 10.41
CA ALA A 710 9.47 10.55 11.52
C ALA A 710 8.65 9.26 11.31
N THR A 711 7.64 9.26 10.44
CA THR A 711 6.71 8.12 10.30
C THR A 711 7.36 6.85 9.76
N PHE A 712 8.36 6.99 8.88
CA PHE A 712 9.10 5.85 8.33
C PHE A 712 9.81 5.11 9.46
N TRP A 713 10.64 5.83 10.24
CA TRP A 713 11.33 5.30 11.41
C TRP A 713 10.39 4.64 12.41
N GLN A 714 9.24 5.26 12.72
CA GLN A 714 8.25 4.68 13.65
C GLN A 714 7.80 3.26 13.25
N SER A 715 7.68 2.98 11.95
CA SER A 715 7.33 1.63 11.46
C SER A 715 8.51 0.70 11.29
N TYR A 716 9.65 1.21 10.80
CA TYR A 716 10.80 0.39 10.43
C TYR A 716 11.73 0.10 11.62
N SER A 717 11.81 0.97 12.63
CA SER A 717 12.74 0.83 13.76
C SER A 717 12.60 -0.50 14.48
N LYS A 718 11.38 -1.02 14.65
CA LYS A 718 11.13 -2.35 15.23
C LYS A 718 11.75 -3.48 14.41
N ARG A 719 11.69 -3.40 13.08
CA ARG A 719 12.25 -4.40 12.17
C ARG A 719 13.77 -4.34 12.10
N ILE A 720 14.33 -3.15 12.31
CA ILE A 720 15.78 -2.90 12.39
C ILE A 720 16.34 -3.48 13.68
N LYS A 721 15.71 -3.15 14.82
CA LYS A 721 16.12 -3.62 16.15
C LYS A 721 15.97 -5.14 16.31
N SER A 722 15.10 -5.78 15.54
CA SER A 722 14.93 -7.24 15.56
C SER A 722 15.97 -8.00 14.72
N GLN A 723 16.87 -7.32 14.01
CA GLN A 723 17.91 -7.99 13.25
C GLN A 723 19.00 -8.51 14.18
N MET A 724 19.39 -9.77 13.97
CA MET A 724 20.52 -10.37 14.69
C MET A 724 21.83 -9.93 14.05
N ALA A 725 22.52 -9.00 14.71
CA ALA A 725 23.85 -8.53 14.34
C ALA A 725 24.90 -9.29 15.18
N ILE A 726 25.83 -9.97 14.51
CA ILE A 726 26.92 -10.69 15.18
C ILE A 726 28.26 -10.05 14.81
N TRP A 727 29.04 -9.75 15.84
CA TRP A 727 30.38 -9.17 15.72
C TRP A 727 31.42 -10.28 15.71
N LEU A 728 32.36 -10.20 14.77
CA LEU A 728 33.42 -11.19 14.62
C LEU A 728 34.62 -10.81 15.49
N PRO A 729 35.16 -11.76 16.27
CA PRO A 729 36.46 -11.60 16.89
C PRO A 729 37.55 -11.27 15.86
N HIS A 730 38.49 -10.40 16.21
CA HIS A 730 39.52 -9.91 15.29
C HIS A 730 40.42 -11.03 14.72
N ASP A 731 40.64 -12.11 15.46
CA ASP A 731 41.39 -13.29 15.03
C ASP A 731 40.64 -14.14 13.99
N ARG A 732 39.32 -13.94 13.84
CA ARG A 732 38.48 -14.60 12.84
C ARG A 732 38.30 -13.80 11.55
N LEU A 733 38.79 -12.55 11.49
CA LEU A 733 38.73 -11.73 10.29
C LEU A 733 39.73 -12.24 9.22
N PRO A 734 39.39 -12.16 7.92
CA PRO A 734 40.31 -12.55 6.87
C PRO A 734 41.59 -11.70 6.87
N LYS A 735 42.72 -12.30 6.50
CA LYS A 735 44.02 -11.62 6.42
C LYS A 735 43.98 -10.38 5.51
N ASN A 736 43.17 -10.42 4.46
CA ASN A 736 42.97 -9.28 3.56
C ASN A 736 42.39 -8.06 4.27
N VAL A 737 41.52 -8.26 5.28
CA VAL A 737 40.98 -7.18 6.09
C VAL A 737 42.05 -6.68 7.06
N LEU A 738 42.70 -7.60 7.78
CA LEU A 738 43.70 -7.26 8.80
C LEU A 738 44.92 -6.50 8.24
N ASN A 739 45.28 -6.77 6.99
CA ASN A 739 46.43 -6.14 6.32
C ASN A 739 46.07 -4.85 5.57
N ASP A 740 44.78 -4.46 5.51
CA ASP A 740 44.36 -3.26 4.80
C ASP A 740 44.69 -1.98 5.57
N GLN A 741 45.02 -0.90 4.86
CA GLN A 741 45.41 0.38 5.46
C GLN A 741 44.27 1.05 6.23
N PHE A 742 43.01 0.79 5.86
CA PHE A 742 41.83 1.35 6.50
C PHE A 742 41.27 0.48 7.63
N TYR A 743 41.96 -0.61 7.98
CA TYR A 743 41.58 -1.45 9.12
C TYR A 743 41.78 -0.73 10.45
N ASN A 744 40.75 -0.78 11.28
CA ASN A 744 40.77 -0.19 12.62
C ASN A 744 40.57 -1.30 13.66
N CYS A 745 41.61 -1.59 14.44
CA CYS A 745 41.56 -2.61 15.49
C CYS A 745 40.62 -2.27 16.67
N LYS A 746 40.14 -1.04 16.76
CA LYS A 746 39.15 -0.62 17.78
C LYS A 746 37.70 -0.67 17.26
N ALA A 747 37.51 -0.86 15.96
CA ALA A 747 36.18 -0.92 15.36
C ALA A 747 35.67 -2.35 15.32
N ASN A 748 34.37 -2.55 15.52
CA ASN A 748 33.77 -3.86 15.34
C ASN A 748 33.43 -4.11 13.87
N TYR A 749 33.71 -5.32 13.42
CA TYR A 749 33.32 -5.82 12.11
C TYR A 749 32.44 -7.04 12.32
N GLY A 750 31.31 -7.08 11.63
CA GLY A 750 30.30 -8.11 11.86
C GLY A 750 29.45 -8.34 10.63
N ALA A 751 28.40 -9.13 10.81
CA ALA A 751 27.42 -9.38 9.77
C ALA A 751 26.02 -9.62 10.32
N ILE A 752 25.05 -9.39 9.44
CA ILE A 752 23.65 -9.79 9.60
C ILE A 752 23.36 -10.86 8.55
N LEU A 753 22.72 -11.93 8.99
CA LEU A 753 22.18 -12.96 8.10
C LEU A 753 20.67 -12.71 7.94
N PRO A 754 20.22 -12.22 6.78
CA PRO A 754 18.80 -11.95 6.58
C PRO A 754 18.01 -13.26 6.59
N GLN A 755 16.90 -13.29 7.33
CA GLN A 755 16.02 -14.47 7.46
C GLN A 755 15.08 -14.58 6.25
N VAL A 756 15.69 -14.82 5.09
CA VAL A 756 15.00 -14.84 3.80
C VAL A 756 14.28 -16.17 3.59
N ILE A 757 12.96 -16.11 3.37
CA ILE A 757 12.22 -17.23 2.79
C ILE A 757 12.46 -17.17 1.28
N THR A 758 13.33 -18.04 0.77
CA THR A 758 13.80 -18.02 -0.63
C THR A 758 12.67 -18.07 -1.66
N CYS A 759 11.58 -18.76 -1.34
CA CYS A 759 10.32 -18.73 -2.07
C CYS A 759 9.17 -18.45 -1.10
N GLY A 760 8.88 -17.17 -0.83
CA GLY A 760 7.87 -16.75 0.14
C GLY A 760 6.53 -16.29 -0.48
N THR A 761 6.47 -16.13 -1.81
CA THR A 761 5.24 -15.78 -2.54
C THR A 761 4.88 -16.84 -3.58
N VAL A 762 3.62 -16.81 -4.06
CA VAL A 762 3.18 -17.67 -5.17
C VAL A 762 3.96 -17.43 -6.47
N SER A 763 4.48 -16.22 -6.66
CA SER A 763 5.39 -15.89 -7.77
C SER A 763 6.83 -16.38 -7.55
N ARG A 764 7.09 -17.14 -6.48
CA ARG A 764 8.40 -17.64 -6.05
C ARG A 764 9.40 -16.57 -5.64
N ARG A 765 8.95 -15.34 -5.37
CA ARG A 765 9.84 -14.29 -4.87
C ARG A 765 10.25 -14.57 -3.44
N ALA A 766 11.47 -14.16 -3.13
CA ALA A 766 11.97 -14.18 -1.77
C ALA A 766 11.19 -13.18 -0.90
N VAL A 767 11.02 -13.50 0.38
CA VAL A 767 10.34 -12.63 1.35
C VAL A 767 11.23 -12.47 2.57
N GLU A 768 11.45 -11.22 2.95
CA GLU A 768 12.12 -10.83 4.20
C GLU A 768 11.58 -9.44 4.60
N PRO A 769 11.22 -9.20 5.88
CA PRO A 769 10.48 -8.01 6.29
C PRO A 769 11.22 -6.66 6.23
N LEU A 770 12.56 -6.65 6.21
CA LEU A 770 13.37 -5.43 6.29
C LEU A 770 14.09 -5.14 4.98
N TRP A 771 15.03 -6.00 4.60
CA TRP A 771 15.98 -5.84 3.52
C TRP A 771 15.33 -5.93 2.14
N LEU A 772 14.38 -6.85 1.95
CA LEU A 772 13.63 -6.99 0.69
C LEU A 772 12.47 -5.98 0.54
N THR A 773 12.25 -5.15 1.57
CA THR A 773 11.30 -4.03 1.52
C THR A 773 11.97 -2.69 1.79
N ALA A 774 13.31 -2.67 1.81
CA ALA A 774 14.09 -1.46 2.08
C ALA A 774 13.93 -0.49 0.91
N SER A 775 13.39 0.69 1.19
CA SER A 775 13.33 1.77 0.21
C SER A 775 14.71 2.35 -0.05
N ASN A 776 14.86 3.04 -1.18
CA ASN A 776 16.02 3.89 -1.40
C ASN A 776 15.99 5.08 -0.41
N ALA A 777 17.17 5.65 -0.16
CA ALA A 777 17.30 6.81 0.69
C ALA A 777 16.46 7.98 0.16
N ASP A 778 15.76 8.65 1.06
CA ASP A 778 14.91 9.81 0.80
C ASP A 778 15.18 10.82 1.91
N GLU A 779 15.66 12.00 1.55
CA GLU A 779 15.94 13.11 2.49
C GLU A 779 14.71 13.43 3.35
N ASN A 780 13.51 13.17 2.84
CA ASN A 780 12.26 13.41 3.55
C ASN A 780 11.85 12.30 4.52
N ARG A 781 12.70 11.29 4.76
CA ARG A 781 12.38 10.13 5.61
C ARG A 781 13.55 9.73 6.49
N LEU A 782 13.39 9.92 7.79
CA LEU A 782 14.38 9.52 8.79
C LEU A 782 14.61 8.01 8.75
N GLY A 783 15.87 7.61 8.56
CA GLY A 783 16.31 6.22 8.58
C GLY A 783 16.06 5.46 7.27
N SER A 784 15.74 6.18 6.19
CA SER A 784 15.65 5.61 4.85
C SER A 784 17.01 5.17 4.29
N GLU A 785 18.11 5.62 4.90
CA GLU A 785 19.49 5.30 4.52
C GLU A 785 19.97 3.90 4.93
N ILE A 786 19.07 3.03 5.38
CA ILE A 786 19.41 1.72 5.95
C ILE A 786 20.29 0.85 5.02
N LYS A 787 20.07 0.89 3.70
CA LYS A 787 20.89 0.15 2.73
C LYS A 787 22.37 0.54 2.82
N ALA A 788 22.68 1.80 3.18
CA ALA A 788 24.04 2.29 3.29
C ALA A 788 24.78 1.78 4.55
N MET A 789 24.05 1.20 5.51
CA MET A 789 24.64 0.62 6.71
C MET A 789 25.21 -0.78 6.48
N VAL A 790 24.85 -1.40 5.36
CA VAL A 790 25.54 -2.59 4.85
C VAL A 790 26.83 -2.10 4.19
N GLN A 791 27.96 -2.32 4.85
CA GLN A 791 29.26 -1.76 4.46
C GLN A 791 30.27 -2.88 4.29
N SER A 792 31.04 -2.83 3.20
CA SER A 792 32.12 -3.79 3.00
C SER A 792 33.24 -3.54 4.02
N PRO A 793 33.85 -4.59 4.57
CA PRO A 793 35.03 -4.44 5.41
C PRO A 793 36.21 -3.90 4.58
N PRO A 794 37.24 -3.32 5.24
CA PRO A 794 38.49 -2.91 4.61
C PRO A 794 39.07 -4.00 3.70
N GLY A 795 39.60 -3.62 2.54
CA GLY A 795 40.12 -4.55 1.52
C GLY A 795 39.05 -5.21 0.62
N TYR A 796 37.76 -5.08 0.93
CA TYR A 796 36.65 -5.64 0.15
C TYR A 796 35.76 -4.57 -0.47
N VAL A 797 35.08 -4.93 -1.55
CA VAL A 797 34.14 -4.06 -2.27
C VAL A 797 32.89 -4.83 -2.68
N PHE A 798 31.77 -4.10 -2.82
CA PHE A 798 30.58 -4.64 -3.45
C PHE A 798 30.64 -4.46 -4.95
N VAL A 799 30.29 -5.50 -5.69
CA VAL A 799 30.06 -5.48 -7.13
C VAL A 799 28.64 -5.97 -7.36
N GLY A 800 27.83 -5.21 -8.07
CA GLY A 800 26.45 -5.57 -8.33
C GLY A 800 25.94 -5.08 -9.67
N ALA A 801 24.80 -5.62 -10.06
CA ALA A 801 24.08 -5.25 -11.27
C ALA A 801 22.60 -5.00 -10.92
N ASP A 802 22.02 -4.01 -11.57
CA ASP A 802 20.58 -3.72 -11.58
C ASP A 802 20.09 -3.93 -13.00
N VAL A 803 19.13 -4.83 -13.20
CA VAL A 803 18.64 -5.19 -14.53
C VAL A 803 17.45 -4.29 -14.87
N ASP A 804 17.73 -3.22 -15.60
CA ASP A 804 16.73 -2.23 -16.00
C ASP A 804 15.48 -2.87 -16.62
N SER A 805 14.32 -2.56 -16.03
CA SER A 805 13.00 -2.93 -16.56
C SER A 805 12.85 -4.43 -16.86
N GLN A 806 13.51 -5.30 -16.09
CA GLN A 806 13.55 -6.75 -16.28
C GLN A 806 12.17 -7.36 -16.62
N GLU A 807 11.16 -7.07 -15.82
CA GLU A 807 9.82 -7.63 -16.00
C GLU A 807 9.12 -7.12 -17.27
N MET A 808 9.37 -5.86 -17.64
CA MET A 808 8.83 -5.29 -18.87
C MET A 808 9.49 -5.91 -20.10
N TRP A 809 10.82 -6.11 -20.06
CA TRP A 809 11.55 -6.81 -21.12
C TRP A 809 11.06 -8.25 -21.28
N ILE A 810 10.86 -9.00 -20.19
CA ILE A 810 10.31 -10.35 -20.24
C ILE A 810 8.89 -10.36 -20.85
N ALA A 811 8.02 -9.42 -20.43
CA ALA A 811 6.67 -9.31 -20.97
C ALA A 811 6.68 -8.96 -22.48
N ALA A 812 7.58 -8.07 -22.89
CA ALA A 812 7.79 -7.73 -24.30
C ALA A 812 8.25 -8.94 -25.09
N LEU A 813 9.25 -9.66 -24.59
CA LEU A 813 9.80 -10.85 -25.21
C LEU A 813 8.72 -11.94 -25.42
N ILE A 814 7.86 -12.18 -24.41
CA ILE A 814 6.73 -13.10 -24.51
C ILE A 814 5.72 -12.66 -25.57
N GLY A 815 5.45 -11.35 -25.68
CA GLY A 815 4.56 -10.82 -26.72
C GLY A 815 5.14 -10.95 -28.13
N ASP A 816 6.41 -10.60 -28.28
CA ASP A 816 7.17 -10.64 -29.54
C ASP A 816 7.37 -12.07 -30.06
N ALA A 817 7.47 -13.06 -29.15
CA ALA A 817 7.51 -14.48 -29.50
C ALA A 817 6.29 -14.92 -30.34
N GLY A 818 5.15 -14.25 -30.23
CA GLY A 818 3.98 -14.51 -31.06
C GLY A 818 4.18 -14.14 -32.54
N VAL A 819 5.16 -13.29 -32.86
CA VAL A 819 5.51 -12.88 -34.23
C VAL A 819 6.82 -13.52 -34.69
N GLY A 820 7.74 -13.81 -33.76
CA GLY A 820 8.93 -14.63 -34.01
C GLY A 820 10.28 -13.89 -33.97
N PHE A 821 10.31 -12.58 -33.67
CA PHE A 821 11.54 -11.82 -33.45
C PHE A 821 11.32 -10.66 -32.46
N GLN A 822 12.38 -10.23 -31.78
CA GLN A 822 12.33 -9.17 -30.75
C GLN A 822 12.03 -7.80 -31.37
N GLY A 823 11.22 -6.99 -30.69
CA GLY A 823 10.81 -5.66 -31.15
C GLY A 823 9.73 -5.66 -32.23
N SER A 824 9.13 -6.81 -32.51
CA SER A 824 8.09 -6.98 -33.54
C SER A 824 6.74 -6.38 -33.14
N THR A 825 6.44 -6.29 -31.84
CA THR A 825 5.21 -5.67 -31.33
C THR A 825 5.45 -4.20 -30.93
N PRO A 826 4.41 -3.35 -30.93
CA PRO A 826 4.55 -1.96 -30.47
C PRO A 826 5.12 -1.85 -29.05
N TYR A 827 4.74 -2.78 -28.16
CA TYR A 827 5.26 -2.84 -26.79
C TYR A 827 6.74 -3.27 -26.75
N GLY A 828 7.13 -4.27 -27.55
CA GLY A 828 8.52 -4.69 -27.71
C GLY A 828 9.40 -3.57 -28.25
N TRP A 829 8.95 -2.90 -29.31
CA TRP A 829 9.64 -1.74 -29.90
C TRP A 829 9.87 -0.61 -28.89
N MET A 830 8.81 -0.24 -28.14
CA MET A 830 8.90 0.80 -27.11
C MET A 830 9.80 0.43 -25.93
N THR A 831 10.04 -0.86 -25.70
CA THR A 831 10.92 -1.36 -24.63
C THR A 831 12.38 -1.41 -25.07
N LEU A 832 12.65 -1.77 -26.33
CA LEU A 832 14.02 -1.89 -26.87
C LEU A 832 14.57 -0.54 -27.36
N GLN A 833 13.82 0.19 -28.18
CA GLN A 833 14.27 1.41 -28.85
C GLN A 833 13.73 2.69 -28.20
N GLY A 834 12.87 2.57 -27.19
CA GLY A 834 12.24 3.71 -26.52
C GLY A 834 13.26 4.55 -25.74
N ASN A 835 13.38 5.83 -26.09
CA ASN A 835 14.26 6.76 -25.42
C ASN A 835 13.45 7.76 -24.58
N LYS A 836 13.95 8.03 -23.37
CA LYS A 836 13.39 9.02 -22.45
C LYS A 836 13.55 10.44 -22.98
N LEU A 837 14.67 10.74 -23.65
CA LEU A 837 14.93 12.08 -24.20
C LEU A 837 13.97 12.43 -25.34
N ASP A 838 13.71 11.44 -26.20
CA ASP A 838 12.83 11.60 -27.37
C ASP A 838 11.34 11.45 -27.00
N GLY A 839 11.05 11.09 -25.75
CA GLY A 839 9.71 10.83 -25.25
C GLY A 839 9.01 9.63 -25.90
N THR A 840 9.79 8.74 -26.52
CA THR A 840 9.31 7.53 -27.21
C THR A 840 9.18 6.33 -26.26
N ASP A 841 9.71 6.43 -25.03
CA ASP A 841 9.56 5.39 -24.01
C ASP A 841 8.12 5.24 -23.51
N LEU A 842 7.78 4.03 -23.05
CA LEU A 842 6.44 3.65 -22.58
C LEU A 842 5.87 4.61 -21.53
N HIS A 843 6.68 5.02 -20.55
CA HIS A 843 6.19 5.86 -19.47
C HIS A 843 5.94 7.29 -19.96
N THR A 844 6.80 7.85 -20.80
CA THR A 844 6.61 9.21 -21.31
C THR A 844 5.44 9.30 -22.29
N LYS A 845 5.24 8.28 -23.14
CA LYS A 845 4.09 8.22 -24.06
C LYS A 845 2.77 8.18 -23.30
N ILE A 846 2.65 7.30 -22.29
CA ILE A 846 1.42 7.21 -21.47
C ILE A 846 1.23 8.46 -20.60
N ALA A 847 2.32 9.04 -20.09
CA ALA A 847 2.27 10.31 -19.37
C ALA A 847 1.68 11.44 -20.22
N LYS A 848 2.12 11.56 -21.48
CA LYS A 848 1.62 12.55 -22.44
C LYS A 848 0.14 12.34 -22.76
N GLU A 849 -0.27 11.10 -23.04
CA GLU A 849 -1.67 10.77 -23.35
C GLU A 849 -2.62 11.04 -22.16
N MET A 850 -2.19 10.75 -20.94
CA MET A 850 -3.04 10.93 -19.74
C MET A 850 -2.95 12.33 -19.13
N GLY A 851 -1.92 13.11 -19.49
CA GLY A 851 -1.62 14.42 -18.89
C GLY A 851 -1.09 14.32 -17.46
N ILE A 852 -0.21 13.36 -17.18
CA ILE A 852 0.39 13.12 -15.86
C ILE A 852 1.92 13.18 -15.90
N LYS A 853 2.58 13.22 -14.74
CA LYS A 853 4.05 13.16 -14.68
C LYS A 853 4.55 11.76 -15.05
N ARG A 854 5.77 11.66 -15.60
CA ARG A 854 6.40 10.38 -15.93
C ARG A 854 6.52 9.42 -14.74
N SER A 855 6.85 9.94 -13.55
CA SER A 855 6.93 9.13 -12.32
C SER A 855 5.58 8.54 -11.92
N GLU A 856 4.50 9.29 -12.09
CA GLU A 856 3.12 8.85 -11.84
C GLU A 856 2.69 7.82 -12.89
N SER A 857 3.04 8.04 -14.17
CA SER A 857 2.83 7.07 -15.24
C SER A 857 3.58 5.76 -15.00
N LYS A 858 4.79 5.81 -14.44
CA LYS A 858 5.53 4.59 -14.03
C LYS A 858 4.70 3.76 -13.05
N VAL A 859 4.19 4.38 -11.98
CA VAL A 859 3.32 3.70 -11.00
C VAL A 859 2.06 3.14 -11.65
N LEU A 860 1.41 3.92 -12.52
CA LEU A 860 0.21 3.51 -13.23
C LEU A 860 0.46 2.31 -14.16
N ASN A 861 1.54 2.33 -14.93
CA ASN A 861 1.88 1.27 -15.89
C ASN A 861 2.15 -0.06 -15.19
N TYR A 862 3.01 -0.06 -14.16
CA TYR A 862 3.26 -1.29 -13.41
C TYR A 862 1.97 -1.81 -12.78
N SER A 863 1.17 -0.95 -12.13
CA SER A 863 -0.09 -1.40 -11.53
C SER A 863 -1.02 -2.07 -12.55
N ARG A 864 -1.11 -1.51 -13.76
CA ARG A 864 -1.97 -1.99 -14.84
C ARG A 864 -1.47 -3.29 -15.47
N LEU A 865 -0.16 -3.41 -15.70
CA LEU A 865 0.47 -4.63 -16.24
C LEU A 865 0.25 -5.81 -15.30
N TYR A 866 0.31 -5.59 -13.99
CA TYR A 866 0.08 -6.63 -12.97
C TYR A 866 -1.40 -6.87 -12.62
N GLY A 867 -2.31 -6.50 -13.52
CA GLY A 867 -3.71 -6.91 -13.43
C GLY A 867 -4.60 -6.01 -12.59
N SER A 868 -4.15 -4.80 -12.21
CA SER A 868 -5.07 -3.82 -11.62
C SER A 868 -6.15 -3.45 -12.64
N GLY A 869 -7.41 -3.51 -12.21
CA GLY A 869 -8.56 -3.20 -13.05
C GLY A 869 -8.72 -1.71 -13.36
N ILE A 870 -9.71 -1.40 -14.21
CA ILE A 870 -10.05 -0.03 -14.60
C ILE A 870 -10.39 0.83 -13.37
N GLU A 871 -11.05 0.25 -12.35
CA GLU A 871 -11.42 0.95 -11.11
C GLU A 871 -10.19 1.47 -10.35
N PHE A 872 -9.17 0.63 -10.19
CA PHE A 872 -7.94 1.01 -9.51
C PHE A 872 -7.16 2.09 -10.29
N ALA A 873 -7.08 1.93 -11.62
CA ALA A 873 -6.48 2.95 -12.48
C ALA A 873 -7.24 4.28 -12.40
N SER A 874 -8.58 4.24 -12.31
CA SER A 874 -9.43 5.42 -12.11
C SER A 874 -9.10 6.10 -10.79
N HIS A 875 -8.94 5.32 -9.71
CA HIS A 875 -8.56 5.85 -8.40
C HIS A 875 -7.18 6.52 -8.42
N LEU A 876 -6.18 5.90 -9.05
CA LEU A 876 -4.85 6.49 -9.20
C LEU A 876 -4.88 7.77 -10.04
N LEU A 877 -5.59 7.78 -11.17
CA LEU A 877 -5.72 8.96 -12.03
C LEU A 877 -6.43 10.11 -11.32
N ALA A 878 -7.46 9.82 -10.51
CA ALA A 878 -8.11 10.82 -9.66
C ALA A 878 -7.12 11.41 -8.63
N LYS A 879 -6.23 10.57 -8.07
CA LYS A 879 -5.20 10.99 -7.12
C LYS A 879 -4.13 11.89 -7.76
N PHE A 880 -3.73 11.61 -9.01
CA PHE A 880 -2.68 12.33 -9.74
C PHE A 880 -3.18 13.61 -10.43
N CYS A 881 -4.32 13.54 -11.13
CA CYS A 881 -4.77 14.65 -11.99
C CYS A 881 -5.72 15.65 -11.29
N ASN A 882 -6.09 15.44 -10.02
CA ASN A 882 -7.15 16.21 -9.33
C ASN A 882 -8.47 16.33 -10.13
N ILE A 883 -8.79 15.34 -10.97
CA ILE A 883 -10.00 15.26 -11.78
C ILE A 883 -11.16 14.59 -11.04
N THR A 884 -12.39 14.75 -11.52
CA THR A 884 -13.56 14.07 -10.93
C THR A 884 -13.47 12.55 -11.13
N PRO A 885 -14.09 11.73 -10.25
CA PRO A 885 -14.07 10.27 -10.38
C PRO A 885 -14.59 9.76 -11.73
N GLU A 886 -15.56 10.46 -12.34
CA GLU A 886 -16.11 10.10 -13.64
C GLU A 886 -15.15 10.40 -14.79
N GLN A 887 -14.51 11.58 -14.75
CA GLN A 887 -13.44 11.91 -15.69
C GLN A 887 -12.27 10.93 -15.55
N ALA A 888 -11.94 10.55 -14.32
CA ALA A 888 -10.91 9.54 -14.06
C ALA A 888 -11.31 8.17 -14.62
N SER A 889 -12.57 7.76 -14.48
CA SER A 889 -13.11 6.53 -15.07
C SER A 889 -13.06 6.55 -16.60
N LEU A 890 -13.41 7.68 -17.22
CA LEU A 890 -13.33 7.84 -18.67
C LEU A 890 -11.89 7.78 -19.17
N LYS A 891 -10.96 8.51 -18.52
CA LYS A 891 -9.52 8.44 -18.84
C LYS A 891 -8.96 7.03 -18.64
N ALA A 892 -9.35 6.33 -17.58
CA ALA A 892 -8.93 4.95 -17.34
C ALA A 892 -9.45 4.02 -18.45
N LYS A 893 -10.71 4.14 -18.87
CA LYS A 893 -11.25 3.37 -20.01
C LYS A 893 -10.48 3.66 -21.31
N GLN A 894 -10.21 4.92 -21.60
CA GLN A 894 -9.39 5.33 -22.75
C GLN A 894 -7.99 4.72 -22.69
N LEU A 895 -7.32 4.79 -21.55
CA LEU A 895 -6.00 4.17 -21.34
C LEU A 895 -6.01 2.67 -21.65
N PHE A 896 -6.97 1.92 -21.10
CA PHE A 896 -7.06 0.48 -21.34
C PHE A 896 -7.39 0.16 -22.79
N GLN A 897 -8.20 0.98 -23.46
CA GLN A 897 -8.50 0.79 -24.88
C GLN A 897 -7.28 1.04 -25.76
N ILE A 898 -6.48 2.09 -25.49
CA ILE A 898 -5.25 2.38 -26.24
C ILE A 898 -4.19 1.27 -26.03
N THR A 899 -4.13 0.75 -24.81
CA THR A 899 -3.08 -0.20 -24.42
C THR A 899 -3.48 -1.66 -24.63
N LYS A 900 -4.48 -2.18 -23.90
CA LYS A 900 -4.93 -3.57 -24.04
C LYS A 900 -5.74 -3.80 -25.31
N GLY A 901 -6.47 -2.79 -25.79
CA GLY A 901 -7.35 -2.91 -26.95
C GLY A 901 -8.77 -3.34 -26.58
N ARG A 902 -9.48 -3.90 -27.56
CA ARG A 902 -10.83 -4.47 -27.41
C ARG A 902 -10.77 -5.99 -27.46
N ARG A 903 -11.68 -6.65 -26.73
CA ARG A 903 -11.82 -8.11 -26.78
C ARG A 903 -12.74 -8.49 -27.94
N THR A 904 -12.23 -9.29 -28.87
CA THR A 904 -12.97 -9.82 -30.01
C THR A 904 -13.11 -11.33 -29.86
N ILE A 905 -14.31 -11.86 -30.07
CA ILE A 905 -14.55 -13.31 -30.10
C ILE A 905 -14.03 -13.81 -31.44
N VAL A 906 -13.13 -14.80 -31.39
CA VAL A 906 -12.67 -15.51 -32.57
C VAL A 906 -13.37 -16.85 -32.57
N ASP A 907 -14.30 -17.04 -33.50
CA ASP A 907 -14.87 -18.36 -33.78
C ASP A 907 -13.78 -19.20 -34.45
N SER A 908 -13.32 -20.24 -33.77
CA SER A 908 -12.40 -21.20 -34.36
C SER A 908 -13.15 -21.99 -35.42
N SER A 909 -12.87 -21.73 -36.69
CA SER A 909 -13.45 -22.42 -37.86
C SER A 909 -12.95 -23.87 -38.04
N LEU A 910 -12.41 -24.49 -37.00
CA LEU A 910 -11.96 -25.89 -36.99
C LEU A 910 -12.84 -26.68 -36.02
N PRO A 911 -13.61 -27.68 -36.49
CA PRO A 911 -14.39 -28.53 -35.61
C PRO A 911 -13.41 -29.39 -34.79
N SER A 912 -13.37 -29.15 -33.48
CA SER A 912 -12.83 -30.12 -32.54
C SER A 912 -13.84 -31.25 -32.43
N GLY A 913 -13.39 -32.52 -32.46
CA GLY A 913 -14.25 -33.71 -32.52
C GLY A 913 -15.21 -33.94 -31.35
N ASP A 914 -15.14 -33.10 -30.31
CA ASP A 914 -16.14 -33.01 -29.24
C ASP A 914 -16.95 -31.72 -29.48
N GLY A 915 -18.26 -31.82 -29.71
CA GLY A 915 -19.18 -30.75 -30.11
C GLY A 915 -19.38 -29.57 -29.15
N THR A 916 -18.31 -29.06 -28.53
CA THR A 916 -18.27 -27.81 -27.77
C THR A 916 -17.44 -26.79 -28.54
N SER A 917 -18.12 -25.83 -29.17
CA SER A 917 -17.45 -24.67 -29.79
C SER A 917 -16.83 -23.79 -28.69
N LEU A 918 -15.54 -23.96 -28.43
CA LEU A 918 -14.82 -23.11 -27.47
C LEU A 918 -14.55 -21.75 -28.11
N SER A 919 -15.51 -20.83 -28.01
CA SER A 919 -15.30 -19.44 -28.44
C SER A 919 -14.12 -18.84 -27.66
N THR A 920 -13.03 -18.48 -28.36
CA THR A 920 -11.84 -17.91 -27.71
C THR A 920 -11.82 -16.40 -27.95
N SER A 921 -11.87 -15.63 -26.88
CA SER A 921 -11.79 -14.18 -26.96
C SER A 921 -10.32 -13.72 -26.97
N LYS A 922 -9.92 -12.90 -27.95
CA LYS A 922 -8.58 -12.31 -28.05
C LYS A 922 -8.63 -10.78 -27.96
N TRP A 923 -7.58 -10.17 -27.45
CA TRP A 923 -7.38 -8.72 -27.45
C TRP A 923 -6.86 -8.25 -28.82
N GLN A 924 -7.41 -7.17 -29.35
CA GLN A 924 -7.02 -6.55 -30.62
C GLN A 924 -7.06 -5.02 -30.55
N GLY A 925 -6.20 -4.36 -31.32
CA GLY A 925 -6.23 -2.91 -31.53
C GLY A 925 -5.58 -2.05 -30.44
N GLY A 926 -4.90 -2.66 -29.46
CA GLY A 926 -4.10 -1.96 -28.45
C GLY A 926 -2.60 -2.24 -28.59
N SER A 927 -1.77 -1.34 -28.07
CA SER A 927 -0.29 -1.47 -28.12
C SER A 927 0.27 -2.72 -27.43
N GLU A 928 -0.47 -3.29 -26.47
CA GLU A 928 -0.09 -4.42 -25.63
C GLU A 928 -0.95 -5.66 -25.89
N SER A 929 -1.85 -5.63 -26.88
CA SER A 929 -2.77 -6.72 -27.16
C SER A 929 -2.02 -8.06 -27.37
N ALA A 930 -0.90 -8.04 -28.10
CA ALA A 930 -0.07 -9.22 -28.33
C ALA A 930 0.45 -9.85 -27.02
N VAL A 931 0.98 -9.02 -26.12
CA VAL A 931 1.49 -9.45 -24.81
C VAL A 931 0.38 -10.09 -23.97
N PHE A 932 -0.77 -9.41 -23.83
CA PHE A 932 -1.88 -9.94 -23.02
C PHE A 932 -2.47 -11.23 -23.61
N ASN A 933 -2.51 -11.37 -24.93
CA ASN A 933 -2.94 -12.61 -25.56
C ASN A 933 -2.04 -13.79 -25.20
N GLN A 934 -0.72 -13.61 -25.25
CA GLN A 934 0.25 -14.65 -24.89
C GLN A 934 0.21 -14.96 -23.39
N LEU A 935 0.17 -13.94 -22.54
CA LEU A 935 0.08 -14.13 -21.08
C LEU A 935 -1.23 -14.82 -20.67
N GLU A 936 -2.38 -14.45 -21.25
CA GLU A 936 -3.66 -15.12 -21.00
C GLU A 936 -3.64 -16.57 -21.54
N SER A 937 -2.99 -16.83 -22.67
CA SER A 937 -2.85 -18.18 -23.21
C SER A 937 -2.10 -19.10 -22.24
N ILE A 938 -0.99 -18.63 -21.67
CA ILE A 938 -0.22 -19.37 -20.66
C ILE A 938 -1.06 -19.54 -19.38
N ALA A 939 -1.69 -18.46 -18.88
CA ALA A 939 -2.46 -18.47 -17.64
C ALA A 939 -3.73 -19.35 -17.70
N ARG A 940 -4.30 -19.54 -18.89
CA ARG A 940 -5.48 -20.38 -19.14
C ARG A 940 -5.14 -21.82 -19.52
N SER A 941 -3.87 -22.13 -19.78
CA SER A 941 -3.45 -23.51 -20.05
C SER A 941 -3.82 -24.43 -18.86
N PRO A 942 -4.11 -25.72 -19.09
CA PRO A 942 -4.55 -26.62 -18.00
C PRO A 942 -3.49 -26.78 -16.90
N GLU A 943 -2.21 -26.62 -17.25
CA GLU A 943 -1.08 -26.63 -16.34
C GLU A 943 -0.14 -25.45 -16.64
N PRO A 944 -0.45 -24.24 -16.12
CA PRO A 944 0.37 -23.06 -16.38
C PRO A 944 1.81 -23.25 -15.91
N ARG A 945 2.74 -23.04 -16.84
CA ARG A 945 4.19 -23.10 -16.62
C ARG A 945 4.86 -21.83 -17.14
N THR A 946 5.95 -21.43 -16.53
CA THR A 946 6.79 -20.37 -17.08
C THR A 946 7.45 -20.86 -18.38
N PRO A 947 7.58 -20.01 -19.41
CA PRO A 947 8.09 -20.44 -20.71
C PRO A 947 9.61 -20.73 -20.71
N PHE A 948 10.34 -20.33 -19.68
CA PHE A 948 11.81 -20.40 -19.66
C PHE A 948 12.35 -21.61 -18.91
N LEU A 949 11.92 -21.82 -17.65
CA LEU A 949 12.37 -22.95 -16.81
C LEU A 949 11.28 -24.00 -16.55
N ASN A 950 10.12 -23.88 -17.21
CA ASN A 950 8.97 -24.77 -17.05
C ASN A 950 8.45 -24.88 -15.61
N ALA A 951 8.64 -23.82 -14.82
CA ALA A 951 8.19 -23.75 -13.44
C ALA A 951 6.67 -23.69 -13.38
N GLN A 952 6.03 -24.62 -12.69
CA GLN A 952 4.57 -24.73 -12.66
C GLN A 952 3.94 -23.82 -11.60
N LEU A 953 2.74 -23.30 -11.91
CA LEU A 953 1.92 -22.53 -10.98
C LEU A 953 1.53 -23.35 -9.74
N THR A 954 1.33 -22.69 -8.58
CA THR A 954 0.84 -23.34 -7.35
C THR A 954 -0.44 -24.15 -7.60
N ARG A 955 -0.57 -25.31 -6.93
CA ARG A 955 -1.77 -26.17 -6.97
C ARG A 955 -3.04 -25.39 -6.63
N ALA A 956 -2.96 -24.45 -5.68
CA ALA A 956 -4.09 -23.64 -5.24
C ALA A 956 -4.66 -22.71 -6.33
N LEU A 957 -3.91 -22.41 -7.40
CA LEU A 957 -4.35 -21.59 -8.53
C LEU A 957 -4.48 -22.41 -9.83
N ASN A 958 -4.47 -23.74 -9.73
CA ASN A 958 -4.63 -24.61 -10.89
C ASN A 958 -5.96 -24.29 -11.60
N PRO A 959 -5.96 -23.99 -12.91
CA PRO A 959 -7.16 -23.68 -13.67
C PRO A 959 -8.25 -24.76 -13.61
N LYS A 960 -7.88 -26.03 -13.40
CA LYS A 960 -8.83 -27.14 -13.18
C LYS A 960 -9.68 -26.95 -11.92
N LEU A 961 -9.11 -26.32 -10.87
CA LEU A 961 -9.75 -26.15 -9.57
C LEU A 961 -10.40 -24.76 -9.43
N VAL A 962 -9.72 -23.70 -9.88
CA VAL A 962 -10.22 -22.32 -9.75
C VAL A 962 -11.06 -21.85 -10.95
N LYS A 963 -11.07 -22.60 -12.05
CA LYS A 963 -11.78 -22.26 -13.29
C LYS A 963 -11.33 -20.88 -13.82
N ASP A 964 -12.25 -19.93 -14.00
CA ASP A 964 -11.94 -18.54 -14.42
C ASP A 964 -11.59 -17.60 -13.25
N ASP A 965 -11.70 -18.05 -11.99
CA ASP A 965 -11.37 -17.21 -10.84
C ASP A 965 -9.87 -16.88 -10.81
N PHE A 966 -9.52 -15.74 -10.22
CA PHE A 966 -8.14 -15.27 -10.05
C PHE A 966 -7.31 -15.17 -11.35
N LEU A 967 -7.93 -15.03 -12.52
CA LEU A 967 -7.20 -14.86 -13.79
C LEU A 967 -6.17 -13.70 -13.77
N PRO A 968 -6.48 -12.50 -13.22
CA PRO A 968 -5.49 -11.44 -13.10
C PRO A 968 -4.24 -11.86 -12.31
N SER A 969 -4.43 -12.62 -11.22
CA SER A 969 -3.34 -13.15 -10.41
C SER A 969 -2.48 -14.15 -11.19
N ARG A 970 -3.11 -15.00 -12.02
CA ARG A 970 -2.39 -15.97 -12.88
C ARG A 970 -1.60 -15.28 -13.99
N VAL A 971 -2.19 -14.29 -14.66
CA VAL A 971 -1.50 -13.48 -15.69
C VAL A 971 -0.30 -12.75 -15.09
N ASN A 972 -0.48 -12.13 -13.91
CA ASN A 972 0.60 -11.49 -13.18
C ASN A 972 1.71 -12.51 -12.80
N TRP A 973 1.31 -13.69 -12.35
CA TRP A 973 2.24 -14.76 -11.99
C TRP A 973 3.16 -15.15 -13.17
N VAL A 974 2.67 -15.20 -14.41
CA VAL A 974 3.51 -15.58 -15.57
C VAL A 974 4.73 -14.68 -15.68
N VAL A 975 4.55 -13.35 -15.59
CA VAL A 975 5.67 -12.38 -15.68
C VAL A 975 6.54 -12.44 -14.43
N GLN A 976 5.93 -12.37 -13.23
CA GLN A 976 6.69 -12.31 -11.98
C GLN A 976 7.50 -13.58 -11.71
N SER A 977 6.92 -14.74 -12.00
CA SER A 977 7.58 -16.04 -11.86
C SER A 977 8.68 -16.19 -12.90
N SER A 978 8.49 -15.69 -14.14
CA SER A 978 9.54 -15.67 -15.15
C SER A 978 10.71 -14.74 -14.78
N ALA A 979 10.46 -13.65 -14.05
CA ALA A 979 11.53 -12.82 -13.51
C ALA A 979 12.36 -13.56 -12.45
N VAL A 980 11.73 -14.43 -11.66
CA VAL A 980 12.45 -15.32 -10.74
C VAL A 980 13.27 -16.36 -11.49
N ASP A 981 12.77 -16.89 -12.62
CA ASP A 981 13.57 -17.75 -13.50
C ASP A 981 14.84 -17.05 -13.99
N TYR A 982 14.74 -15.75 -14.31
CA TYR A 982 15.87 -14.93 -14.74
C TYR A 982 16.90 -14.81 -13.60
N LEU A 983 16.45 -14.51 -12.39
CA LEU A 983 17.30 -14.45 -11.20
C LEU A 983 18.00 -15.80 -10.94
N HIS A 984 17.28 -16.91 -11.04
CA HIS A 984 17.86 -18.24 -10.86
C HIS A 984 18.96 -18.53 -11.90
N CYS A 985 18.75 -18.17 -13.17
CA CYS A 985 19.78 -18.29 -14.20
C CYS A 985 21.01 -17.44 -13.89
N MET A 986 20.80 -16.18 -13.49
CA MET A 986 21.88 -15.27 -13.08
C MET A 986 22.72 -15.84 -11.94
N LEU A 987 22.05 -16.35 -10.89
CA LEU A 987 22.73 -16.95 -9.73
C LEU A 987 23.51 -18.21 -10.10
N VAL A 988 22.93 -19.09 -10.90
CA VAL A 988 23.57 -20.33 -11.35
C VAL A 988 24.80 -20.06 -12.20
N LEU A 989 24.68 -19.14 -13.17
CA LEU A 989 25.80 -18.76 -14.04
C LEU A 989 26.90 -18.07 -13.26
N MET A 990 26.55 -17.15 -12.35
CA MET A 990 27.52 -16.52 -11.46
C MET A 990 28.25 -17.53 -10.60
N ARG A 991 27.51 -18.46 -9.97
CA ARG A 991 28.11 -19.53 -9.16
C ARG A 991 29.03 -20.43 -9.99
N TRP A 992 28.63 -20.76 -11.22
CA TRP A 992 29.46 -21.53 -12.15
C TRP A 992 30.76 -20.79 -12.51
N LEU A 993 30.69 -19.51 -12.86
CA LEU A 993 31.86 -18.69 -13.20
C LEU A 993 32.79 -18.52 -12.00
N ILE A 994 32.24 -18.24 -10.81
CA ILE A 994 32.97 -18.16 -9.54
C ILE A 994 33.76 -19.46 -9.30
N ASN A 995 33.12 -20.61 -9.45
CA ASN A 995 33.77 -21.91 -9.22
C ASN A 995 34.79 -22.26 -10.30
N LYS A 996 34.51 -21.94 -11.56
CA LYS A 996 35.36 -22.24 -12.72
C LYS A 996 36.66 -21.43 -12.69
N PHE A 997 36.56 -20.14 -12.36
CA PHE A 997 37.70 -19.22 -12.34
C PHE A 997 38.25 -18.96 -10.93
N LYS A 998 37.72 -19.66 -9.91
CA LYS A 998 38.13 -19.54 -8.50
C LYS A 998 38.11 -18.11 -8.00
N ILE A 999 37.06 -17.37 -8.35
CA ILE A 999 36.88 -15.97 -7.95
C ILE A 999 36.40 -15.94 -6.49
N PRO A 1000 37.11 -15.27 -5.56
CA PRO A 1000 36.69 -15.15 -4.17
C PRO A 1000 35.53 -14.15 -4.03
N ALA A 1001 34.32 -14.58 -4.38
CA ALA A 1001 33.12 -13.76 -4.31
C ALA A 1001 31.99 -14.49 -3.58
N ARG A 1002 31.26 -13.74 -2.75
CA ARG A 1002 30.11 -14.24 -1.99
C ARG A 1002 28.87 -13.41 -2.30
N LEU A 1003 27.71 -14.06 -2.41
CA LEU A 1003 26.44 -13.39 -2.58
C LEU A 1003 26.10 -12.60 -1.31
N CYS A 1004 25.86 -11.29 -1.45
CA CYS A 1004 25.42 -10.46 -0.34
C CYS A 1004 23.91 -10.41 -0.23
N ILE A 1005 23.27 -9.92 -1.28
CA ILE A 1005 21.82 -9.75 -1.31
C ILE A 1005 21.32 -9.75 -2.75
N SER A 1006 20.09 -10.22 -2.92
CA SER A 1006 19.30 -9.98 -4.11
C SER A 1006 18.02 -9.28 -3.71
N ILE A 1007 17.79 -8.06 -4.21
CA ILE A 1007 16.60 -7.24 -3.93
C ILE A 1007 15.90 -6.98 -5.26
N HIS A 1008 14.74 -7.59 -5.49
CA HIS A 1008 14.03 -7.46 -6.76
C HIS A 1008 14.90 -7.85 -7.97
N ASP A 1009 15.30 -6.88 -8.78
CA ASP A 1009 16.17 -6.95 -9.97
C ASP A 1009 17.65 -6.63 -9.66
N GLU A 1010 17.97 -6.22 -8.44
CA GLU A 1010 19.34 -5.97 -7.99
C GLU A 1010 20.00 -7.25 -7.47
N LEU A 1011 21.25 -7.49 -7.89
CA LEU A 1011 22.09 -8.56 -7.40
C LEU A 1011 23.45 -8.00 -6.97
N ARG A 1012 23.88 -8.27 -5.73
CA ARG A 1012 25.15 -7.76 -5.17
C ARG A 1012 26.00 -8.88 -4.60
N TYR A 1013 27.28 -8.85 -4.96
CA TYR A 1013 28.33 -9.72 -4.44
C TYR A 1013 29.37 -8.90 -3.69
N ILE A 1014 30.00 -9.51 -2.69
CA ILE A 1014 31.20 -8.98 -2.03
C ILE A 1014 32.42 -9.77 -2.50
N CYS A 1015 33.51 -9.07 -2.74
CA CYS A 1015 34.79 -9.68 -3.12
C CYS A 1015 35.97 -8.79 -2.66
N PRO A 1016 37.19 -9.36 -2.56
CA PRO A 1016 38.40 -8.57 -2.39
C PRO A 1016 38.56 -7.55 -3.53
N LYS A 1017 39.05 -6.35 -3.22
CA LYS A 1017 39.22 -5.26 -4.19
C LYS A 1017 40.01 -5.66 -5.44
N SER A 1018 40.98 -6.57 -5.30
CA SER A 1018 41.79 -7.10 -6.40
C SER A 1018 40.99 -7.86 -7.47
N HIS A 1019 39.81 -8.39 -7.13
CA HIS A 1019 38.99 -9.23 -8.02
C HIS A 1019 37.73 -8.50 -8.54
N MET A 1020 37.58 -7.21 -8.25
CA MET A 1020 36.35 -6.46 -8.56
C MET A 1020 35.97 -6.49 -10.05
N TYR A 1021 36.95 -6.37 -10.94
CA TYR A 1021 36.72 -6.37 -12.39
C TYR A 1021 36.37 -7.76 -12.92
N GLN A 1022 36.91 -8.82 -12.30
CA GLN A 1022 36.56 -10.20 -12.66
C GLN A 1022 35.12 -10.53 -12.27
N VAL A 1023 34.68 -10.09 -11.08
CA VAL A 1023 33.28 -10.23 -10.65
C VAL A 1023 32.35 -9.42 -11.54
N ALA A 1024 32.73 -8.20 -11.90
CA ALA A 1024 31.93 -7.35 -12.79
C ALA A 1024 31.77 -7.98 -14.18
N LEU A 1025 32.85 -8.52 -14.75
CA LEU A 1025 32.81 -9.23 -16.03
C LEU A 1025 31.96 -10.50 -15.94
N ALA A 1026 32.09 -11.26 -14.84
CA ALA A 1026 31.27 -12.45 -14.63
C ALA A 1026 29.77 -12.13 -14.56
N LEU A 1027 29.39 -11.02 -13.92
CA LEU A 1027 28.00 -10.55 -13.88
C LEU A 1027 27.49 -10.17 -15.26
N GLN A 1028 28.29 -9.46 -16.05
CA GLN A 1028 27.91 -9.09 -17.43
C GLN A 1028 27.73 -10.31 -18.32
N ILE A 1029 28.66 -11.27 -18.28
CA ILE A 1029 28.55 -12.53 -19.02
C ILE A 1029 27.32 -13.32 -18.56
N SER A 1030 27.05 -13.39 -17.26
CA SER A 1030 25.87 -14.08 -16.73
C SER A 1030 24.58 -13.45 -17.23
N ASN A 1031 24.52 -12.11 -17.29
CA ASN A 1031 23.37 -11.38 -17.81
C ASN A 1031 23.16 -11.65 -19.31
N LEU A 1032 24.22 -11.56 -20.10
CA LEU A 1032 24.19 -11.85 -21.53
C LEU A 1032 23.69 -13.28 -21.79
N LEU A 1033 24.29 -14.28 -21.14
CA LEU A 1033 23.90 -15.68 -21.29
C LEU A 1033 22.45 -15.93 -20.85
N THR A 1034 21.98 -15.26 -19.79
CA THR A 1034 20.59 -15.34 -19.34
C THR A 1034 19.64 -14.76 -20.40
N ARG A 1035 19.93 -13.57 -20.94
CA ARG A 1035 19.11 -12.96 -22.00
C ARG A 1035 19.07 -13.83 -23.26
N THR A 1036 20.21 -14.37 -23.66
CA THR A 1036 20.31 -15.29 -24.81
C THR A 1036 19.49 -16.55 -24.58
N PHE A 1037 19.59 -17.15 -23.40
CA PHE A 1037 18.79 -18.32 -23.04
C PHE A 1037 17.29 -18.03 -23.10
N PHE A 1038 16.86 -16.88 -22.58
CA PHE A 1038 15.44 -16.47 -22.59
C PHE A 1038 14.91 -16.28 -24.01
N ALA A 1039 15.66 -15.58 -24.87
CA ALA A 1039 15.28 -15.40 -26.27
C ALA A 1039 15.20 -16.75 -27.00
N TYR A 1040 16.20 -17.61 -26.79
CA TYR A 1040 16.28 -18.94 -27.41
C TYR A 1040 15.11 -19.86 -27.00
N GLN A 1041 14.73 -19.86 -25.72
CA GLN A 1041 13.59 -20.66 -25.23
C GLN A 1041 12.26 -20.27 -25.90
N LEU A 1042 12.12 -19.02 -26.30
CA LEU A 1042 10.95 -18.52 -27.03
C LEU A 1042 11.08 -18.65 -28.55
N GLY A 1043 12.10 -19.37 -29.04
CA GLY A 1043 12.29 -19.63 -30.48
C GLY A 1043 12.99 -18.52 -31.25
N MET A 1044 13.48 -17.47 -30.57
CA MET A 1044 14.21 -16.37 -31.20
C MET A 1044 15.72 -16.66 -31.19
N ARG A 1045 16.38 -16.49 -32.33
CA ARG A 1045 17.81 -16.82 -32.50
C ARG A 1045 18.75 -15.62 -32.36
N ASP A 1046 18.21 -14.41 -32.34
CA ASP A 1046 18.97 -13.18 -32.24
C ASP A 1046 18.69 -12.47 -30.91
N LEU A 1047 19.70 -11.75 -30.42
CA LEU A 1047 19.62 -10.88 -29.26
C LEU A 1047 20.04 -9.45 -29.66
N PRO A 1048 19.20 -8.43 -29.44
CA PRO A 1048 19.56 -7.04 -29.66
C PRO A 1048 20.79 -6.62 -28.84
N GLU A 1049 21.50 -5.58 -29.30
CA GLU A 1049 22.69 -5.04 -28.63
C GLU A 1049 22.36 -4.39 -27.27
N SER A 1050 21.19 -3.74 -27.17
CA SER A 1050 20.64 -3.12 -25.95
C SER A 1050 20.20 -4.17 -24.91
#